data_AF-A0A1C9CBH8-F1
#
_entry.id   AF-A0A1C9CBH8-F1
#
_cell.length_a   1.000
_cell.length_b   1.000
_cell.length_c   1.000
_cell.angle_alpha   90.00
_cell.angle_beta   90.00
_cell.angle_gamma   90.00
#
_symmetry.space_group_name_H-M   'P 1'
#
loop_
_entity.id
_entity.type
_entity.pdbx_description
1 polymer ?
#
loop_
_entity_poly.entity_id
_entity_poly.type
_entity_poly.pdbx_seq_one_letter_code
_entity_poly.pdbx_strand_id
1 'polypeptide(L)'
;MFKFLTTRHTNKYKTIVNEINTLAKHLKQLSDLELRRQTTILKKEFHRGYSLNKLMVKAFAIVKEATYRLLGFTMFDVQLIGGIVLHEGKIAEMKTGEGKTLVALLPAYLNALSGKGVHIITVNDYLTKRDATWVGKVHEFLGLSVGLIQPNMTYAERKQNYSCDVIYVTNSQLGFDYLKDNMAVSDEETVQRQFYFCIIDEVDSILIDEARTPLIISGLSKSPTDKYIVATKLSSLMKVNIDYEVDEKIKNIILTDRGNIFCEHYLQVDDLYSLNDPWFQYILSSLQAKELFVKNVHYIVQNKIVLIVDEFTGRVMPGRRWSNGLHQAIEAKENIPIQQENKTLASITYQSFFLLYTKLSGMTGTAKTEEAEFDKIYNLEVVVVPTNKPCLRKDFTDLVYKSESSKWKAVASECLDMYCIGRPTLVGTNSIEKSEILAKILNKHSVPYNLLNAKPKNIKKEAEIIAQAGKKSSITIATNMAGRGTDIILGGNLDKFTISTMVYYVSKQLNLLLEDLTILERSPLLLNKETHLLLDKFNVYYNSITKVQISSSFDLENLILSAVKKKSTTTITDNLLQHIYKCIYDQYQENFESEKTTIIKLGGLHVIGTERHESRRIDNQLRGRSGRQGDPGSSRFFLSLEDNLLRVFGGNTLIKVMEALNVEDNAPIESNLINNSLDLAQKKVESYFYDIRKQLIEYDEVLSNQRQAMYAERNKILSSINCRDSIIEYVEITIFELVDKYLLYNHNKNNKLSLLKTIFNILNIVYDYDLCSIINNLSSEKVCSFFYQQIGISYDLQEIYMNKIEEGLIREMEKYYLLQQIDNGWQKHLERMACLRDLINLRGYAQQDPLTEYKRSAFSLFVLMVSYVRQTVTFLIFNTK
;
A
#
# COMPACT_ATOMS: atom_id res chain seq x y z
N MET A 1 -17.81 -33.75 10.79
CA MET A 1 -17.09 -33.59 9.50
C MET A 1 -15.98 -32.54 9.53
N PHE A 2 -16.20 -31.31 10.01
CA PHE A 2 -15.17 -30.23 10.02
C PHE A 2 -13.88 -30.55 10.82
N LYS A 3 -13.96 -31.24 11.97
CA LYS A 3 -12.77 -31.72 12.71
C LYS A 3 -11.97 -32.79 11.95
N PHE A 4 -12.59 -33.51 11.01
CA PHE A 4 -11.97 -34.63 10.30
C PHE A 4 -11.15 -34.17 9.08
N LEU A 5 -11.59 -33.10 8.41
CA LEU A 5 -10.87 -32.44 7.32
C LEU A 5 -9.64 -31.67 7.82
N THR A 6 -9.76 -30.95 8.94
CA THR A 6 -8.62 -30.25 9.58
C THR A 6 -7.56 -31.22 10.10
N THR A 7 -7.95 -32.41 10.59
CA THR A 7 -6.99 -33.45 11.00
C THR A 7 -6.22 -34.09 9.83
N ARG A 8 -6.79 -34.13 8.62
CA ARG A 8 -6.14 -34.77 7.46
C ARG A 8 -5.01 -33.91 6.89
N HIS A 9 -5.25 -32.60 6.73
CA HIS A 9 -4.22 -31.65 6.30
C HIS A 9 -3.09 -31.53 7.34
N THR A 10 -3.42 -31.47 8.62
CA THR A 10 -2.41 -31.40 9.70
C THR A 10 -1.57 -32.68 9.79
N ASN A 11 -2.13 -33.86 9.52
CA ASN A 11 -1.36 -35.10 9.46
C ASN A 11 -0.37 -35.16 8.28
N LYS A 12 -0.75 -34.63 7.10
CA LYS A 12 0.15 -34.51 5.95
C LYS A 12 1.33 -33.58 6.23
N TYR A 13 1.09 -32.44 6.88
CA TYR A 13 2.19 -31.53 7.22
C TYR A 13 3.11 -32.11 8.32
N LYS A 14 2.55 -32.86 9.28
CA LYS A 14 3.34 -33.49 10.35
C LYS A 14 4.41 -34.45 9.83
N THR A 15 4.13 -35.24 8.80
CA THR A 15 5.13 -36.17 8.24
C THR A 15 6.31 -35.40 7.64
N ILE A 16 6.02 -34.37 6.84
CA ILE A 16 7.03 -33.49 6.22
C ILE A 16 7.86 -32.77 7.30
N VAL A 17 7.21 -32.25 8.35
CA VAL A 17 7.89 -31.58 9.47
C VAL A 17 8.84 -32.53 10.19
N ASN A 18 8.43 -33.79 10.41
CA ASN A 18 9.29 -34.80 11.02
C ASN A 18 10.53 -35.07 10.16
N GLU A 19 10.37 -35.20 8.83
CA GLU A 19 11.50 -35.36 7.91
C GLU A 19 12.47 -34.16 7.97
N ILE A 20 11.96 -32.93 7.94
CA ILE A 20 12.76 -31.71 8.10
C ILE A 20 13.54 -31.74 9.42
N ASN A 21 12.88 -32.12 10.52
CA ASN A 21 13.49 -32.20 11.84
C ASN A 21 14.59 -33.26 11.92
N THR A 22 14.40 -34.42 11.27
CA THR A 22 15.44 -35.46 11.21
C THR A 22 16.67 -34.99 10.45
N LEU A 23 16.49 -34.37 9.29
CA LEU A 23 17.59 -33.84 8.48
C LEU A 23 18.31 -32.68 9.18
N ALA A 24 17.57 -31.79 9.84
CA ALA A 24 18.18 -30.68 10.60
C ALA A 24 19.12 -31.20 11.69
N LYS A 25 18.82 -32.34 12.34
CA LYS A 25 19.72 -32.97 13.31
C LYS A 25 21.03 -33.45 12.68
N HIS A 26 20.99 -33.98 11.46
CA HIS A 26 22.19 -34.38 10.73
C HIS A 26 23.02 -33.16 10.30
N LEU A 27 22.37 -32.07 9.87
CA LEU A 27 23.05 -30.84 9.44
C LEU A 27 23.81 -30.12 10.56
N LYS A 28 23.48 -30.37 11.84
CA LYS A 28 24.24 -29.84 12.98
C LYS A 28 25.72 -30.21 12.96
N GLN A 29 26.08 -31.35 12.35
CA GLN A 29 27.46 -31.82 12.28
C GLN A 29 28.29 -31.07 11.23
N LEU A 30 27.65 -30.35 10.30
CA LEU A 30 28.33 -29.63 9.23
C LEU A 30 28.97 -28.33 9.73
N SER A 31 30.11 -27.97 9.18
CA SER A 31 30.71 -26.63 9.34
C SER A 31 29.88 -25.56 8.62
N ASP A 32 30.10 -24.29 8.99
CA ASP A 32 29.39 -23.15 8.36
C ASP A 32 29.66 -23.07 6.84
N LEU A 33 30.89 -23.39 6.42
CA LEU A 33 31.27 -23.44 5.00
C LEU A 33 30.55 -24.56 4.25
N GLU A 34 30.41 -25.74 4.87
CA GLU A 34 29.69 -26.87 4.28
C GLU A 34 28.19 -26.60 4.20
N LEU A 35 27.60 -25.97 5.21
CA LEU A 35 26.20 -25.58 5.21
C LEU A 35 25.92 -24.57 4.10
N ARG A 36 26.79 -23.58 3.90
CA ARG A 36 26.70 -22.64 2.77
C ARG A 36 26.86 -23.33 1.41
N ARG A 37 27.74 -24.33 1.30
CA ARG A 37 27.90 -25.12 0.06
C ARG A 37 26.61 -25.87 -0.33
N GLN A 38 25.75 -26.23 0.62
CA GLN A 38 24.47 -26.89 0.30
C GLN A 38 23.59 -26.05 -0.63
N THR A 39 23.61 -24.72 -0.52
CA THR A 39 22.86 -23.85 -1.44
C THR A 39 23.30 -24.04 -2.89
N THR A 40 24.60 -24.16 -3.14
CA THR A 40 25.13 -24.41 -4.49
C THR A 40 24.75 -25.79 -5.03
N ILE A 41 24.69 -26.80 -4.14
CA ILE A 41 24.22 -28.14 -4.49
C ILE A 41 22.73 -28.10 -4.87
N LEU A 42 21.90 -27.43 -4.08
CA LEU A 42 20.46 -27.30 -4.36
C LEU A 42 20.19 -26.53 -5.65
N LYS A 43 20.92 -25.43 -5.93
CA LYS A 43 20.83 -24.72 -7.22
C LYS A 43 21.17 -25.66 -8.38
N LYS A 44 22.23 -26.47 -8.27
CA LYS A 44 22.58 -27.48 -9.29
C LYS A 44 21.51 -28.57 -9.44
N GLU A 45 20.92 -29.05 -8.35
CA GLU A 45 19.80 -30.02 -8.40
C GLU A 45 18.59 -29.41 -9.11
N PHE A 46 18.24 -28.15 -8.83
CA PHE A 46 17.16 -27.45 -9.53
C PHE A 46 17.43 -27.32 -11.04
N HIS A 47 18.64 -26.93 -11.44
CA HIS A 47 19.02 -26.86 -12.86
C HIS A 47 19.03 -28.22 -13.58
N ARG A 48 19.15 -29.33 -12.84
CA ARG A 48 19.00 -30.70 -13.39
C ARG A 48 17.53 -31.12 -13.58
N GLY A 49 16.56 -30.25 -13.30
CA GLY A 49 15.13 -30.49 -13.50
C GLY A 49 14.37 -30.98 -12.26
N TYR A 50 14.97 -30.95 -11.07
CA TYR A 50 14.25 -31.27 -9.83
C TYR A 50 13.26 -30.15 -9.48
N SER A 51 12.03 -30.51 -9.12
CA SER A 51 11.02 -29.53 -8.69
C SER A 51 11.33 -28.95 -7.30
N LEU A 52 10.94 -27.69 -7.07
CA LEU A 52 11.11 -27.02 -5.76
C LEU A 52 10.45 -27.80 -4.62
N ASN A 53 9.29 -28.43 -4.87
CA ASN A 53 8.60 -29.27 -3.88
C ASN A 53 9.47 -30.43 -3.36
N LYS A 54 10.29 -31.03 -4.24
CA LYS A 54 11.19 -32.13 -3.85
C LYS A 54 12.41 -31.64 -3.08
N LEU A 55 12.84 -30.40 -3.32
CA LEU A 55 13.96 -29.76 -2.62
C LEU A 55 13.53 -29.13 -1.28
N MET A 56 12.23 -28.90 -1.07
CA MET A 56 11.66 -28.21 0.09
C MET A 56 12.17 -28.75 1.43
N VAL A 57 12.14 -30.08 1.60
CA VAL A 57 12.52 -30.73 2.86
C VAL A 57 13.99 -30.46 3.20
N LYS A 58 14.91 -30.60 2.23
CA LYS A 58 16.34 -30.27 2.41
C LYS A 58 16.53 -28.77 2.67
N ALA A 59 15.89 -27.92 1.86
CA ALA A 59 16.01 -26.47 1.95
C ALA A 59 15.54 -25.94 3.32
N PHE A 60 14.41 -26.43 3.82
CA PHE A 60 13.86 -25.99 5.12
C PHE A 60 14.73 -26.47 6.28
N ALA A 61 15.33 -27.66 6.19
CA ALA A 61 16.27 -28.14 7.20
C ALA A 61 17.53 -27.27 7.27
N ILE A 62 18.06 -26.83 6.12
CA ILE A 62 19.21 -25.92 6.03
C ILE A 62 18.89 -24.56 6.66
N VAL A 63 17.75 -23.97 6.30
CA VAL A 63 17.31 -22.68 6.85
C VAL A 63 17.07 -22.77 8.36
N LYS A 64 16.45 -23.86 8.83
CA LYS A 64 16.23 -24.11 10.27
C LYS A 64 17.54 -24.11 11.05
N GLU A 65 18.55 -24.82 10.54
CA GLU A 65 19.87 -24.88 11.18
C GLU A 65 20.61 -23.54 11.10
N ALA A 66 20.60 -22.86 9.96
CA ALA A 66 21.22 -21.55 9.79
C ALA A 66 20.60 -20.48 10.71
N THR A 67 19.28 -20.53 10.89
CA THR A 67 18.54 -19.64 11.79
C THR A 67 19.02 -19.82 13.24
N TYR A 68 19.19 -21.07 13.68
CA TYR A 68 19.71 -21.36 15.01
C TYR A 68 21.14 -20.83 15.21
N ARG A 69 22.04 -21.04 14.24
CA ARG A 69 23.45 -20.61 14.34
C ARG A 69 23.65 -19.10 14.41
N LEU A 70 22.81 -18.35 13.68
CA LEU A 70 22.93 -16.91 13.55
C LEU A 70 22.08 -16.15 14.56
N LEU A 71 20.83 -16.55 14.73
CA LEU A 71 19.85 -15.83 15.54
C LEU A 71 19.62 -16.47 16.91
N GLY A 72 20.11 -17.69 17.14
CA GLY A 72 19.90 -18.43 18.40
C GLY A 72 18.50 -19.04 18.55
N PHE A 73 17.60 -18.82 17.59
CA PHE A 73 16.24 -19.34 17.64
C PHE A 73 16.13 -20.70 16.96
N THR A 74 15.52 -21.66 17.65
CA THR A 74 15.11 -22.92 17.04
C THR A 74 13.71 -22.76 16.46
N MET A 75 13.55 -23.00 15.15
CA MET A 75 12.23 -22.90 14.52
C MET A 75 11.29 -23.99 15.03
N PHE A 76 10.08 -23.58 15.46
CA PHE A 76 9.03 -24.48 15.93
C PHE A 76 8.37 -25.24 14.78
N ASP A 77 7.74 -26.37 15.10
CA ASP A 77 7.03 -27.19 14.10
C ASP A 77 5.90 -26.41 13.43
N VAL A 78 5.20 -25.56 14.18
CA VAL A 78 4.14 -24.68 13.64
C VAL A 78 4.69 -23.65 12.63
N GLN A 79 5.93 -23.20 12.82
CA GLN A 79 6.60 -22.28 11.89
C GLN A 79 6.99 -23.00 10.59
N LEU A 80 7.42 -24.26 10.68
CA LEU A 80 7.67 -25.10 9.50
C LEU A 80 6.37 -25.34 8.71
N ILE A 81 5.25 -25.61 9.38
CA ILE A 81 3.93 -25.72 8.74
C ILE A 81 3.57 -24.42 8.01
N GLY A 82 3.72 -23.27 8.68
CA GLY A 82 3.49 -21.96 8.05
C GLY A 82 4.35 -21.75 6.80
N GLY A 83 5.62 -22.15 6.83
CA GLY A 83 6.53 -22.06 5.68
C GLY A 83 6.09 -22.93 4.50
N ILE A 84 5.56 -24.14 4.78
CA ILE A 84 5.02 -25.03 3.76
C ILE A 84 3.78 -24.40 3.12
N VAL A 85 2.84 -23.87 3.93
CA VAL A 85 1.62 -23.19 3.46
C VAL A 85 1.96 -22.00 2.55
N LEU A 86 2.92 -21.16 2.95
CA LEU A 86 3.38 -20.05 2.12
C LEU A 86 4.00 -20.55 0.80
N HIS A 87 4.79 -21.63 0.84
CA HIS A 87 5.30 -22.24 -0.38
C HIS A 87 4.20 -22.89 -1.24
N GLU A 88 3.04 -23.26 -0.70
CA GLU A 88 1.92 -23.73 -1.52
C GLU A 88 1.18 -22.60 -2.25
N GLY A 89 1.52 -21.32 -2.00
CA GLY A 89 0.81 -20.17 -2.56
C GLY A 89 -0.49 -19.86 -1.83
N LYS A 90 -0.50 -20.06 -0.50
CA LYS A 90 -1.68 -19.89 0.35
C LYS A 90 -1.44 -18.85 1.44
N ILE A 91 -2.49 -18.52 2.19
CA ILE A 91 -2.40 -17.67 3.37
C ILE A 91 -2.21 -18.51 4.62
N ALA A 92 -1.12 -18.27 5.35
CA ALA A 92 -0.87 -18.86 6.66
C ALA A 92 -1.44 -17.96 7.76
N GLU A 93 -2.55 -18.37 8.39
CA GLU A 93 -3.04 -17.70 9.60
C GLU A 93 -2.25 -18.18 10.81
N MET A 94 -1.37 -17.31 11.33
CA MET A 94 -0.53 -17.53 12.50
C MET A 94 -0.73 -16.39 13.49
N LYS A 95 -1.12 -16.72 14.73
CA LYS A 95 -1.36 -15.70 15.77
C LYS A 95 -0.11 -14.86 16.04
N THR A 96 -0.34 -13.62 16.51
CA THR A 96 0.74 -12.69 16.84
C THR A 96 1.67 -13.26 17.91
N GLY A 97 2.99 -13.15 17.70
CA GLY A 97 4.00 -13.73 18.58
C GLY A 97 4.38 -15.18 18.26
N GLU A 98 3.85 -15.80 17.20
CA GLU A 98 4.30 -17.12 16.72
C GLU A 98 5.56 -17.06 15.83
N GLY A 99 6.08 -15.85 15.56
CA GLY A 99 7.31 -15.64 14.78
C GLY A 99 7.11 -15.61 13.26
N LYS A 100 6.07 -14.92 12.77
CA LYS A 100 5.75 -14.76 11.34
C LYS A 100 6.98 -14.36 10.48
N THR A 101 7.77 -13.40 10.96
CA THR A 101 8.98 -12.94 10.28
C THR A 101 9.99 -14.07 10.00
N LEU A 102 10.16 -15.01 10.94
CA LEU A 102 11.05 -16.17 10.74
C LEU A 102 10.47 -17.17 9.74
N VAL A 103 9.15 -17.30 9.69
CA VAL A 103 8.46 -18.22 8.79
C VAL A 103 8.72 -17.87 7.32
N ALA A 104 8.77 -16.58 6.98
CA ALA A 104 9.05 -16.11 5.63
C ALA A 104 10.42 -16.53 5.09
N LEU A 105 11.42 -16.78 5.97
CA LEU A 105 12.76 -17.21 5.55
C LEU A 105 12.73 -18.52 4.76
N LEU A 106 11.88 -19.45 5.17
CA LEU A 106 11.78 -20.82 4.63
C LEU A 106 11.36 -20.81 3.15
N PRO A 107 10.16 -20.31 2.77
CA PRO A 107 9.73 -20.24 1.39
C PRO A 107 10.55 -19.22 0.58
N ALA A 108 11.07 -18.15 1.19
CA ALA A 108 11.92 -17.19 0.48
C ALA A 108 13.22 -17.86 0.00
N TYR A 109 13.92 -18.57 0.88
CA TYR A 109 15.14 -19.31 0.52
C TYR A 109 14.88 -20.34 -0.58
N LEU A 110 13.82 -21.16 -0.42
CA LEU A 110 13.49 -22.21 -1.38
C LEU A 110 13.17 -21.65 -2.78
N ASN A 111 12.29 -20.66 -2.87
CA ASN A 111 11.90 -20.09 -4.17
C ASN A 111 13.01 -19.23 -4.78
N ALA A 112 13.89 -18.63 -3.97
CA ALA A 112 15.07 -17.90 -4.43
C ALA A 112 16.10 -18.80 -5.15
N LEU A 113 16.08 -20.12 -4.94
CA LEU A 113 16.93 -21.06 -5.69
C LEU A 113 16.66 -21.01 -7.21
N SER A 114 15.50 -20.52 -7.64
CA SER A 114 15.16 -20.33 -9.04
C SER A 114 15.91 -19.19 -9.74
N GLY A 115 16.50 -18.25 -8.98
CA GLY A 115 17.16 -17.06 -9.52
C GLY A 115 16.21 -16.00 -10.10
N LYS A 116 14.89 -16.23 -10.04
CA LYS A 116 13.86 -15.29 -10.55
C LYS A 116 13.48 -14.21 -9.55
N GLY A 117 13.86 -14.37 -8.29
CA GLY A 117 13.58 -13.41 -7.23
C GLY A 117 12.39 -13.70 -6.34
N VAL A 118 12.50 -13.24 -5.10
CA VAL A 118 11.40 -13.27 -4.13
C VAL A 118 11.19 -11.90 -3.51
N HIS A 119 9.96 -11.40 -3.54
CA HIS A 119 9.59 -10.15 -2.88
C HIS A 119 8.91 -10.46 -1.54
N ILE A 120 9.50 -9.97 -0.44
CA ILE A 120 8.92 -9.98 0.90
C ILE A 120 8.35 -8.58 1.15
N ILE A 121 7.04 -8.51 1.29
CA ILE A 121 6.32 -7.25 1.39
C ILE A 121 5.90 -7.03 2.83
N THR A 122 6.18 -5.84 3.35
CA THR A 122 5.71 -5.43 4.67
C THR A 122 4.89 -4.14 4.59
N VAL A 123 4.22 -3.81 5.69
CA VAL A 123 3.31 -2.65 5.80
C VAL A 123 4.07 -1.31 5.81
N ASN A 124 5.32 -1.26 6.29
CA ASN A 124 6.05 0.00 6.38
C ASN A 124 7.58 -0.15 6.25
N ASP A 125 8.26 0.96 5.97
CA ASP A 125 9.70 0.97 5.68
C ASP A 125 10.54 0.58 6.91
N TYR A 126 10.05 0.85 8.12
CA TYR A 126 10.74 0.46 9.36
C TYR A 126 10.81 -1.06 9.50
N LEU A 127 9.68 -1.76 9.31
CA LEU A 127 9.62 -3.22 9.36
C LEU A 127 10.44 -3.83 8.22
N THR A 128 10.33 -3.26 7.02
CA THR A 128 11.13 -3.66 5.86
C THR A 128 12.63 -3.61 6.16
N LYS A 129 13.14 -2.48 6.67
CA LYS A 129 14.55 -2.31 7.03
C LYS A 129 14.96 -3.24 8.18
N ARG A 130 14.12 -3.37 9.20
CA ARG A 130 14.38 -4.25 10.35
C ARG A 130 14.51 -5.70 9.90
N ASP A 131 13.58 -6.18 9.09
CA ASP A 131 13.53 -7.59 8.71
C ASP A 131 14.65 -7.95 7.74
N ALA A 132 14.94 -7.06 6.76
CA ALA A 132 16.10 -7.20 5.88
C ALA A 132 17.42 -7.28 6.66
N THR A 133 17.63 -6.39 7.64
CA THR A 133 18.88 -6.35 8.42
C THR A 133 18.97 -7.39 9.52
N TRP A 134 17.86 -7.93 9.98
CA TRP A 134 17.82 -8.92 11.05
C TRP A 134 17.77 -10.34 10.51
N VAL A 135 16.68 -10.71 9.84
CA VAL A 135 16.46 -12.09 9.37
C VAL A 135 17.09 -12.34 8.01
N GLY A 136 17.22 -11.30 7.16
CA GLY A 136 17.90 -11.39 5.87
C GLY A 136 19.36 -11.88 5.95
N LYS A 137 20.03 -11.68 7.08
CA LYS A 137 21.37 -12.23 7.35
C LYS A 137 21.44 -13.76 7.21
N VAL A 138 20.33 -14.46 7.44
CA VAL A 138 20.24 -15.91 7.24
C VAL A 138 20.37 -16.26 5.76
N HIS A 139 19.74 -15.48 4.87
CA HIS A 139 19.87 -15.65 3.42
C HIS A 139 21.29 -15.33 2.95
N GLU A 140 21.88 -14.24 3.43
CA GLU A 140 23.27 -13.85 3.13
C GLU A 140 24.29 -14.92 3.54
N PHE A 141 24.14 -15.45 4.75
CA PHE A 141 24.99 -16.52 5.26
C PHE A 141 24.89 -17.80 4.41
N LEU A 142 23.70 -18.12 3.93
CA LEU A 142 23.47 -19.24 3.01
C LEU A 142 23.92 -18.94 1.57
N GLY A 143 24.43 -17.75 1.29
CA GLY A 143 24.99 -17.36 -0.01
C GLY A 143 23.97 -16.81 -1.01
N LEU A 144 22.81 -16.34 -0.55
CA LEU A 144 21.87 -15.56 -1.36
C LEU A 144 22.09 -14.06 -1.15
N SER A 145 21.78 -13.23 -2.15
CA SER A 145 21.81 -11.77 -2.00
C SER A 145 20.49 -11.22 -1.46
N VAL A 146 20.56 -10.22 -0.60
CA VAL A 146 19.39 -9.55 -0.01
C VAL A 146 19.35 -8.08 -0.46
N GLY A 147 18.22 -7.66 -1.03
CA GLY A 147 17.94 -6.29 -1.43
C GLY A 147 16.99 -5.61 -0.45
N LEU A 148 17.18 -4.29 -0.25
CA LEU A 148 16.30 -3.44 0.55
C LEU A 148 15.89 -2.24 -0.30
N ILE A 149 14.59 -2.00 -0.44
CA ILE A 149 14.06 -0.83 -1.15
C ILE A 149 13.59 0.21 -0.13
N GLN A 150 13.98 1.47 -0.34
CA GLN A 150 13.59 2.61 0.49
C GLN A 150 13.20 3.84 -0.37
N PRO A 151 12.39 4.77 0.15
CA PRO A 151 11.85 5.89 -0.63
C PRO A 151 12.90 6.76 -1.32
N ASN A 152 14.01 7.06 -0.64
CA ASN A 152 15.01 8.03 -1.08
C ASN A 152 16.14 7.44 -1.94
N MET A 153 15.95 6.22 -2.46
CA MET A 153 16.95 5.56 -3.30
C MET A 153 16.90 6.06 -4.74
N THR A 154 18.07 6.16 -5.35
CA THR A 154 18.24 6.45 -6.79
C THR A 154 17.81 5.26 -7.66
N TYR A 155 17.55 5.48 -8.95
CA TYR A 155 17.19 4.40 -9.88
C TYR A 155 18.27 3.30 -9.94
N ALA A 156 19.55 3.68 -9.96
CA ALA A 156 20.67 2.72 -9.96
C ALA A 156 20.69 1.86 -8.69
N GLU A 157 20.51 2.45 -7.51
CA GLU A 157 20.44 1.72 -6.24
C GLU A 157 19.22 0.79 -6.21
N ARG A 158 18.05 1.24 -6.69
CA ARG A 158 16.85 0.40 -6.77
C ARG A 158 17.07 -0.80 -7.69
N LYS A 159 17.64 -0.58 -8.87
CA LYS A 159 17.95 -1.64 -9.85
C LYS A 159 18.90 -2.69 -9.27
N GLN A 160 19.94 -2.25 -8.55
CA GLN A 160 20.83 -3.16 -7.83
C GLN A 160 20.09 -3.96 -6.76
N ASN A 161 19.22 -3.34 -5.96
CA ASN A 161 18.46 -4.02 -4.92
C ASN A 161 17.42 -5.00 -5.49
N TYR A 162 16.72 -4.66 -6.58
CA TYR A 162 15.79 -5.57 -7.26
C TYR A 162 16.48 -6.76 -7.95
N SER A 163 17.78 -6.63 -8.28
CA SER A 163 18.58 -7.72 -8.84
C SER A 163 18.94 -8.82 -7.83
N CYS A 164 18.78 -8.56 -6.52
CA CYS A 164 19.09 -9.53 -5.46
C CYS A 164 18.17 -10.78 -5.50
N ASP A 165 18.55 -11.85 -4.82
CA ASP A 165 17.76 -13.09 -4.75
C ASP A 165 16.46 -12.89 -3.91
N VAL A 166 16.55 -12.17 -2.78
CA VAL A 166 15.43 -11.85 -1.90
C VAL A 166 15.36 -10.34 -1.69
N ILE A 167 14.19 -9.73 -1.88
CA ILE A 167 14.00 -8.28 -1.75
C ILE A 167 12.96 -7.99 -0.68
N TYR A 168 13.32 -7.10 0.23
CA TYR A 168 12.41 -6.51 1.20
C TYR A 168 11.95 -5.14 0.70
N VAL A 169 10.64 -4.96 0.61
CA VAL A 169 10.02 -3.74 0.09
C VAL A 169 8.65 -3.52 0.74
N THR A 170 8.15 -2.29 0.72
CA THR A 170 6.76 -2.00 1.08
C THR A 170 5.85 -2.10 -0.14
N ASN A 171 4.57 -2.42 0.09
CA ASN A 171 3.58 -2.52 -0.98
C ASN A 171 3.49 -1.22 -1.84
N SER A 172 3.53 -0.06 -1.19
CA SER A 172 3.47 1.24 -1.85
C SER A 172 4.70 1.50 -2.73
N GLN A 173 5.92 1.28 -2.20
CA GLN A 173 7.15 1.47 -2.99
C GLN A 173 7.20 0.53 -4.20
N LEU A 174 6.81 -0.73 -3.99
CA LEU A 174 6.78 -1.75 -5.04
C LEU A 174 5.77 -1.40 -6.15
N GLY A 175 4.58 -0.94 -5.78
CA GLY A 175 3.57 -0.52 -6.74
C GLY A 175 3.90 0.78 -7.46
N PHE A 176 4.51 1.76 -6.78
CA PHE A 176 4.97 2.99 -7.44
C PHE A 176 6.14 2.76 -8.38
N ASP A 177 7.08 1.89 -8.04
CA ASP A 177 8.16 1.50 -8.94
C ASP A 177 7.60 0.80 -10.19
N TYR A 178 6.57 -0.04 -10.04
CA TYR A 178 5.86 -0.63 -11.18
C TYR A 178 5.24 0.43 -12.09
N LEU A 179 4.56 1.42 -11.51
CA LEU A 179 3.97 2.51 -12.31
C LEU A 179 5.05 3.35 -13.00
N LYS A 180 6.18 3.61 -12.33
CA LYS A 180 7.32 4.36 -12.90
C LYS A 180 8.01 3.60 -14.03
N ASP A 181 8.23 2.29 -13.86
CA ASP A 181 8.83 1.46 -14.91
C ASP A 181 7.98 1.47 -16.18
N ASN A 182 6.65 1.45 -16.04
CA ASN A 182 5.73 1.57 -17.17
C ASN A 182 5.56 3.01 -17.71
N MET A 183 6.27 3.98 -17.13
CA MET A 183 6.39 5.36 -17.63
C MET A 183 7.84 5.70 -18.07
N ALA A 184 8.78 4.77 -17.91
CA ALA A 184 10.19 4.97 -18.19
C ALA A 184 10.44 5.19 -19.69
N VAL A 185 11.26 6.18 -20.05
CA VAL A 185 11.55 6.51 -21.45
C VAL A 185 12.68 5.62 -21.98
N SER A 186 13.57 5.19 -21.09
CA SER A 186 14.70 4.31 -21.40
C SER A 186 14.70 3.05 -20.55
N ASP A 187 15.31 1.98 -21.06
CA ASP A 187 15.53 0.75 -20.30
C ASP A 187 16.44 0.97 -19.08
N GLU A 188 17.27 2.01 -19.08
CA GLU A 188 18.15 2.34 -17.95
C GLU A 188 17.35 2.77 -16.72
N GLU A 189 16.24 3.48 -16.93
CA GLU A 189 15.33 3.97 -15.90
C GLU A 189 14.46 2.86 -15.29
N THR A 190 14.33 1.70 -15.95
CA THR A 190 13.58 0.55 -15.40
C THR A 190 14.36 -0.11 -14.26
N VAL A 191 13.69 -0.34 -13.14
CA VAL A 191 14.32 -0.87 -11.92
C VAL A 191 13.87 -2.28 -11.56
N GLN A 192 12.63 -2.68 -11.88
CA GLN A 192 12.07 -3.96 -11.49
C GLN A 192 12.38 -5.07 -12.51
N ARG A 193 12.16 -6.31 -12.09
CA ARG A 193 12.20 -7.51 -12.94
C ARG A 193 10.83 -8.19 -12.93
N GLN A 194 10.71 -9.28 -13.70
CA GLN A 194 9.48 -10.07 -13.78
C GLN A 194 9.00 -10.56 -12.39
N PHE A 195 7.70 -10.42 -12.13
CA PHE A 195 7.07 -10.81 -10.87
C PHE A 195 6.91 -12.33 -10.73
N TYR A 196 7.80 -12.97 -9.99
CA TYR A 196 7.78 -14.41 -9.76
C TYR A 196 7.01 -14.81 -8.48
N PHE A 197 7.60 -14.61 -7.31
CA PHE A 197 7.02 -15.03 -6.03
C PHE A 197 6.96 -13.88 -5.02
N CYS A 198 5.80 -13.74 -4.39
CA CYS A 198 5.55 -12.75 -3.36
C CYS A 198 5.11 -13.40 -2.04
N ILE A 199 5.66 -12.92 -0.93
CA ILE A 199 5.20 -13.20 0.43
C ILE A 199 4.77 -11.87 1.05
N ILE A 200 3.48 -11.74 1.33
CA ILE A 200 2.92 -10.55 1.98
C ILE A 200 2.82 -10.80 3.48
N ASP A 201 3.59 -10.05 4.28
CA ASP A 201 3.37 -9.96 5.71
C ASP A 201 2.16 -9.07 5.99
N GLU A 202 1.34 -9.47 6.96
CA GLU A 202 0.09 -8.78 7.31
C GLU A 202 -0.83 -8.61 6.08
N VAL A 203 -1.03 -9.72 5.36
CA VAL A 203 -1.78 -9.78 4.08
C VAL A 203 -3.18 -9.16 4.15
N ASP A 204 -3.85 -9.26 5.29
CA ASP A 204 -5.16 -8.67 5.54
C ASP A 204 -5.11 -7.14 5.54
N SER A 205 -4.07 -6.52 6.05
CA SER A 205 -3.99 -5.05 5.95
C SER A 205 -3.59 -4.58 4.57
N ILE A 206 -2.74 -5.31 3.86
CA ILE A 206 -2.30 -4.87 2.53
C ILE A 206 -3.39 -5.12 1.47
N LEU A 207 -3.98 -6.32 1.44
CA LEU A 207 -4.94 -6.72 0.41
C LEU A 207 -6.40 -6.35 0.73
N ILE A 208 -6.73 -5.96 1.96
CA ILE A 208 -8.11 -5.59 2.35
C ILE A 208 -8.17 -4.13 2.81
N ASP A 209 -7.38 -3.75 3.83
CA ASP A 209 -7.46 -2.39 4.40
C ASP A 209 -6.90 -1.32 3.46
N GLU A 210 -5.69 -1.53 2.93
CA GLU A 210 -5.02 -0.58 2.02
C GLU A 210 -5.52 -0.68 0.58
N ALA A 211 -6.09 -1.83 0.21
CA ALA A 211 -6.69 -2.07 -1.09
C ALA A 211 -8.02 -1.31 -1.34
N ARG A 212 -8.42 -0.43 -0.41
CA ARG A 212 -9.55 0.50 -0.59
C ARG A 212 -9.22 1.63 -1.56
N THR A 213 -7.95 2.02 -1.67
CA THR A 213 -7.51 3.14 -2.51
C THR A 213 -6.50 2.66 -3.55
N PRO A 214 -6.68 3.01 -4.83
CA PRO A 214 -5.69 2.69 -5.86
C PRO A 214 -4.41 3.51 -5.67
N LEU A 215 -3.30 2.99 -6.21
CA LEU A 215 -2.06 3.73 -6.38
C LEU A 215 -2.20 4.64 -7.60
N ILE A 216 -1.87 5.91 -7.43
CA ILE A 216 -2.04 6.95 -8.46
C ILE A 216 -0.77 7.80 -8.50
N ILE A 217 -0.18 7.93 -9.68
CA ILE A 217 0.80 8.97 -10.00
C ILE A 217 0.06 10.11 -10.68
N SER A 218 0.13 11.31 -10.08
CA SER A 218 -0.50 12.50 -10.64
C SER A 218 0.54 13.49 -11.15
N GLY A 219 0.24 14.15 -12.26
CA GLY A 219 1.04 15.21 -12.87
C GLY A 219 0.25 16.49 -13.05
N LEU A 220 0.95 17.62 -13.18
CA LEU A 220 0.32 18.90 -13.48
C LEU A 220 -0.16 18.89 -14.94
N SER A 221 -1.43 19.23 -15.16
CA SER A 221 -1.97 19.48 -16.50
C SER A 221 -2.48 20.90 -16.60
N LYS A 222 -2.39 21.46 -17.81
CA LYS A 222 -3.16 22.66 -18.16
C LYS A 222 -4.64 22.32 -18.01
N SER A 223 -5.32 22.98 -17.07
CA SER A 223 -6.78 22.91 -16.93
C SER A 223 -7.42 23.82 -17.98
N PRO A 224 -8.55 23.44 -18.58
CA PRO A 224 -9.30 24.31 -19.47
C PRO A 224 -9.96 25.42 -18.63
N THR A 225 -9.23 26.52 -18.40
CA THR A 225 -9.69 27.68 -17.64
C THR A 225 -11.02 28.22 -18.17
N ASP A 226 -11.19 28.18 -19.49
CA ASP A 226 -12.34 28.72 -20.18
C ASP A 226 -13.63 27.99 -19.80
N LYS A 227 -13.58 26.66 -19.63
CA LYS A 227 -14.74 25.86 -19.23
C LYS A 227 -15.25 26.23 -17.85
N TYR A 228 -14.34 26.39 -16.88
CA TYR A 228 -14.72 26.80 -15.53
C TYR A 228 -15.34 28.20 -15.51
N ILE A 229 -14.81 29.13 -16.30
CA ILE A 229 -15.35 30.49 -16.40
C ILE A 229 -16.75 30.45 -17.03
N VAL A 230 -16.94 29.71 -18.12
CA VAL A 230 -18.24 29.57 -18.80
C VAL A 230 -19.24 28.85 -17.90
N ALA A 231 -18.87 27.75 -17.25
CA ALA A 231 -19.73 27.02 -16.32
C ALA A 231 -20.16 27.86 -15.12
N THR A 232 -19.28 28.72 -14.60
CA THR A 232 -19.60 29.65 -13.51
C THR A 232 -20.58 30.73 -13.96
N LYS A 233 -20.43 31.25 -15.18
CA LYS A 233 -21.42 32.18 -15.77
C LYS A 233 -22.76 31.48 -15.94
N LEU A 234 -22.76 30.25 -16.44
CA LEU A 234 -23.96 29.45 -16.64
C LEU A 234 -24.66 29.17 -15.30
N SER A 235 -23.94 28.72 -14.27
CA SER A 235 -24.51 28.42 -12.95
C SER A 235 -25.11 29.66 -12.28
N SER A 236 -24.62 30.86 -12.60
CA SER A 236 -25.19 32.12 -12.12
C SER A 236 -26.59 32.41 -12.70
N LEU A 237 -26.86 31.94 -13.93
CA LEU A 237 -28.14 32.13 -14.63
C LEU A 237 -29.21 31.12 -14.21
N MET A 238 -28.81 29.95 -13.70
CA MET A 238 -29.72 28.86 -13.30
C MET A 238 -30.39 29.13 -11.95
N LYS A 239 -31.65 28.69 -11.82
CA LYS A 239 -32.49 28.87 -10.62
C LYS A 239 -32.68 27.58 -9.82
N VAL A 240 -32.53 27.70 -8.51
CA VAL A 240 -32.80 26.63 -7.53
C VAL A 240 -34.27 26.19 -7.59
N ASN A 241 -34.51 24.89 -7.47
CA ASN A 241 -35.82 24.20 -7.55
C ASN A 241 -36.55 24.32 -8.89
N ILE A 242 -35.89 24.82 -9.93
CA ILE A 242 -36.41 24.84 -11.30
C ILE A 242 -35.44 24.09 -12.22
N ASP A 243 -34.18 24.55 -12.23
CA ASP A 243 -33.14 24.01 -13.12
C ASP A 243 -32.26 22.97 -12.39
N TYR A 244 -32.21 23.02 -11.05
CA TYR A 244 -31.52 22.03 -10.21
C TYR A 244 -32.07 22.04 -8.78
N GLU A 245 -31.89 20.93 -8.07
CA GLU A 245 -32.25 20.72 -6.67
C GLU A 245 -30.99 20.61 -5.81
N VAL A 246 -31.06 21.10 -4.56
CA VAL A 246 -29.95 21.07 -3.60
C VAL A 246 -30.32 20.20 -2.41
N ASP A 247 -29.52 19.16 -2.16
CA ASP A 247 -29.60 18.37 -0.93
C ASP A 247 -28.49 18.82 0.03
N GLU A 248 -28.85 19.65 1.01
CA GLU A 248 -27.93 20.15 2.02
C GLU A 248 -27.41 19.06 2.98
N LYS A 249 -28.16 17.97 3.20
CA LYS A 249 -27.75 16.91 4.13
C LYS A 249 -26.63 16.07 3.55
N ILE A 250 -26.71 15.77 2.26
CA ILE A 250 -25.71 14.97 1.54
C ILE A 250 -24.66 15.88 0.88
N LYS A 251 -24.85 17.21 0.90
CA LYS A 251 -24.05 18.19 0.16
C LYS A 251 -23.97 17.82 -1.32
N ASN A 252 -25.11 17.50 -1.93
CA ASN A 252 -25.20 17.10 -3.32
C ASN A 252 -26.17 17.99 -4.11
N ILE A 253 -25.98 18.05 -5.44
CA ILE A 253 -26.83 18.82 -6.35
C ILE A 253 -27.30 17.90 -7.47
N ILE A 254 -28.59 17.98 -7.80
CA ILE A 254 -29.22 17.18 -8.84
C ILE A 254 -29.75 18.14 -9.91
N LEU A 255 -29.27 17.99 -11.15
CA LEU A 255 -29.78 18.74 -12.30
C LEU A 255 -31.15 18.19 -12.71
N THR A 256 -32.14 19.07 -12.92
CA THR A 256 -33.45 18.66 -13.46
C THR A 256 -33.36 18.52 -14.99
N ASP A 257 -34.31 17.82 -15.61
CA ASP A 257 -34.37 17.69 -17.07
C ASP A 257 -34.42 19.05 -17.78
N ARG A 258 -35.16 19.99 -17.19
CA ARG A 258 -35.23 21.37 -17.67
C ARG A 258 -33.86 22.06 -17.58
N GLY A 259 -33.14 21.87 -16.48
CA GLY A 259 -31.79 22.40 -16.31
C GLY A 259 -30.82 21.83 -17.34
N ASN A 260 -30.90 20.54 -17.64
CA ASN A 260 -30.10 19.90 -18.69
C ASN A 260 -30.34 20.57 -20.06
N ILE A 261 -31.60 20.67 -20.49
CA ILE A 261 -31.98 21.31 -21.76
C ILE A 261 -31.52 22.77 -21.82
N PHE A 262 -31.64 23.51 -20.72
CA PHE A 262 -31.15 24.89 -20.64
C PHE A 262 -29.63 24.99 -20.84
N CYS A 263 -28.87 24.09 -20.20
CA CYS A 263 -27.43 24.05 -20.35
C CYS A 263 -27.01 23.69 -21.79
N GLU A 264 -27.66 22.70 -22.40
CA GLU A 264 -27.42 22.26 -23.79
C GLU A 264 -27.62 23.41 -24.78
N HIS A 265 -28.73 24.14 -24.66
CA HIS A 265 -29.02 25.29 -25.50
C HIS A 265 -28.02 26.45 -25.31
N TYR A 266 -27.62 26.74 -24.07
CA TYR A 266 -26.68 27.83 -23.80
C TYR A 266 -25.28 27.52 -24.34
N LEU A 267 -24.84 26.27 -24.19
CA LEU A 267 -23.51 25.83 -24.61
C LEU A 267 -23.46 25.41 -26.09
N GLN A 268 -24.61 25.33 -26.77
CA GLN A 268 -24.75 24.84 -28.15
C GLN A 268 -24.20 23.41 -28.34
N VAL A 269 -24.48 22.54 -27.37
CA VAL A 269 -24.07 21.13 -27.39
C VAL A 269 -25.30 20.24 -27.36
N ASP A 270 -25.25 19.13 -28.08
CA ASP A 270 -26.34 18.16 -28.14
C ASP A 270 -26.45 17.30 -26.86
N ASP A 271 -25.34 17.09 -26.14
CA ASP A 271 -25.28 16.27 -24.92
C ASP A 271 -24.20 16.79 -23.94
N LEU A 272 -24.61 17.15 -22.72
CA LEU A 272 -23.71 17.59 -21.64
C LEU A 272 -22.79 16.48 -21.12
N TYR A 273 -23.23 15.24 -21.29
CA TYR A 273 -22.57 14.03 -20.83
C TYR A 273 -21.63 13.44 -21.88
N SER A 274 -21.35 14.18 -22.97
CA SER A 274 -20.45 13.71 -24.02
C SER A 274 -19.04 13.43 -23.47
N LEU A 275 -18.45 12.30 -23.86
CA LEU A 275 -17.10 11.90 -23.45
C LEU A 275 -16.00 12.68 -24.18
N ASN A 276 -16.33 13.29 -25.32
CA ASN A 276 -15.40 14.07 -26.12
C ASN A 276 -15.23 15.49 -25.58
N ASP A 277 -16.32 16.10 -25.13
CA ASP A 277 -16.32 17.43 -24.52
C ASP A 277 -17.24 17.44 -23.29
N PRO A 278 -16.80 16.87 -22.14
CA PRO A 278 -17.64 16.80 -20.97
C PRO A 278 -17.87 18.20 -20.40
N TRP A 279 -19.14 18.59 -20.27
CA TRP A 279 -19.56 19.85 -19.63
C TRP A 279 -20.22 19.61 -18.27
N PHE A 280 -20.89 18.47 -18.12
CA PHE A 280 -21.65 18.13 -16.92
C PHE A 280 -20.85 18.32 -15.62
N GLN A 281 -19.64 17.77 -15.55
CA GLN A 281 -18.79 17.86 -14.34
C GLN A 281 -18.45 19.31 -13.97
N TYR A 282 -18.16 20.16 -14.96
CA TYR A 282 -17.86 21.57 -14.73
C TYR A 282 -19.08 22.33 -14.22
N ILE A 283 -20.26 22.08 -14.80
CA ILE A 283 -21.52 22.69 -14.39
C ILE A 283 -21.87 22.25 -12.96
N LEU A 284 -21.77 20.95 -12.66
CA LEU A 284 -22.03 20.40 -11.34
C LEU A 284 -21.09 21.02 -10.29
N SER A 285 -19.78 21.04 -10.54
CA SER A 285 -18.80 21.66 -9.64
C SER A 285 -19.04 23.17 -9.47
N SER A 286 -19.45 23.88 -10.51
CA SER A 286 -19.82 25.30 -10.43
C SER A 286 -21.11 25.55 -9.64
N LEU A 287 -22.11 24.66 -9.74
CA LEU A 287 -23.32 24.72 -8.92
C LEU A 287 -23.01 24.40 -7.46
N GLN A 288 -22.18 23.38 -7.20
CA GLN A 288 -21.74 23.02 -5.85
C GLN A 288 -21.00 24.18 -5.20
N ALA A 289 -20.02 24.75 -5.93
CA ALA A 289 -19.31 25.93 -5.49
C ALA A 289 -20.25 27.10 -5.19
N LYS A 290 -21.30 27.32 -6.00
CA LYS A 290 -22.28 28.40 -5.82
C LYS A 290 -23.08 28.23 -4.54
N GLU A 291 -23.75 27.09 -4.36
CA GLU A 291 -24.78 26.89 -3.33
C GLU A 291 -24.22 26.32 -2.01
N LEU A 292 -23.29 25.34 -2.08
CA LEU A 292 -22.84 24.60 -0.89
C LEU A 292 -21.61 25.24 -0.23
N PHE A 293 -20.79 25.99 -0.97
CA PHE A 293 -19.54 26.55 -0.47
C PHE A 293 -19.62 28.07 -0.34
N VAL A 294 -19.81 28.51 0.90
CA VAL A 294 -19.93 29.93 1.27
C VAL A 294 -18.58 30.51 1.72
N LYS A 295 -18.24 31.68 1.16
CA LYS A 295 -17.08 32.48 1.55
C LYS A 295 -17.16 32.92 3.02
N ASN A 296 -16.04 32.91 3.71
CA ASN A 296 -15.86 33.16 5.15
C ASN A 296 -16.47 32.13 6.10
N VAL A 297 -17.07 31.05 5.58
CA VAL A 297 -17.51 29.89 6.37
C VAL A 297 -16.66 28.68 6.01
N HIS A 298 -16.61 28.34 4.71
CA HIS A 298 -15.94 27.15 4.21
C HIS A 298 -14.54 27.44 3.64
N TYR A 299 -14.34 28.65 3.11
CA TYR A 299 -13.04 29.15 2.66
C TYR A 299 -12.91 30.64 2.87
N ILE A 300 -11.67 31.11 2.87
CA ILE A 300 -11.32 32.52 2.74
C ILE A 300 -10.45 32.72 1.50
N VAL A 301 -10.41 33.96 1.01
CA VAL A 301 -9.52 34.35 -0.09
C VAL A 301 -8.43 35.24 0.48
N GLN A 302 -7.18 34.82 0.37
CA GLN A 302 -6.00 35.61 0.77
C GLN A 302 -4.96 35.56 -0.34
N ASN A 303 -4.35 36.71 -0.67
CA ASN A 303 -3.32 36.82 -1.71
C ASN A 303 -3.71 36.21 -3.06
N LYS A 304 -4.99 36.35 -3.48
CA LYS A 304 -5.54 35.69 -4.69
C LYS A 304 -5.39 34.16 -4.66
N ILE A 305 -5.51 33.55 -3.49
CA ILE A 305 -5.55 32.09 -3.30
C ILE A 305 -6.74 31.75 -2.40
N VAL A 306 -7.46 30.68 -2.73
CA VAL A 306 -8.54 30.13 -1.92
C VAL A 306 -7.92 29.23 -0.84
N LEU A 307 -8.21 29.51 0.43
CA LEU A 307 -7.76 28.71 1.57
C LEU A 307 -8.96 28.12 2.29
N ILE A 308 -8.96 26.81 2.49
CA ILE A 308 -10.05 26.10 3.17
C ILE A 308 -10.05 26.46 4.66
N VAL A 309 -11.24 26.69 5.21
CA VAL A 309 -11.46 26.89 6.64
C VAL A 309 -12.20 25.68 7.20
N ASP A 310 -11.73 25.19 8.34
CA ASP A 310 -12.45 24.17 9.09
C ASP A 310 -13.68 24.80 9.76
N GLU A 311 -14.88 24.32 9.39
CA GLU A 311 -16.18 24.82 9.86
C GLU A 311 -16.30 24.83 11.40
N PHE A 312 -15.65 23.87 12.09
CA PHE A 312 -15.76 23.73 13.54
C PHE A 312 -14.79 24.61 14.30
N THR A 313 -13.57 24.77 13.78
CA THR A 313 -12.49 25.47 14.49
C THR A 313 -12.24 26.89 13.99
N GLY A 314 -12.78 27.25 12.82
CA GLY A 314 -12.51 28.52 12.13
C GLY A 314 -11.05 28.66 11.67
N ARG A 315 -10.25 27.58 11.75
CA ARG A 315 -8.83 27.60 11.40
C ARG A 315 -8.65 27.41 9.90
N VAL A 316 -7.70 28.15 9.35
CA VAL A 316 -7.26 27.99 7.97
C VAL A 316 -6.44 26.71 7.84
N MET A 317 -6.74 25.90 6.82
CA MET A 317 -6.05 24.65 6.50
C MET A 317 -5.16 24.83 5.26
N PRO A 318 -3.95 25.40 5.41
CA PRO A 318 -3.06 25.67 4.28
C PRO A 318 -2.66 24.38 3.57
N GLY A 319 -2.60 24.44 2.24
CA GLY A 319 -2.20 23.30 1.38
C GLY A 319 -3.29 22.27 1.11
N ARG A 320 -4.49 22.40 1.70
CA ARG A 320 -5.65 21.55 1.35
C ARG A 320 -6.42 22.14 0.17
N ARG A 321 -6.93 21.26 -0.70
CA ARG A 321 -7.79 21.60 -1.84
C ARG A 321 -8.95 20.61 -1.92
N TRP A 322 -10.07 21.04 -2.50
CA TRP A 322 -11.18 20.17 -2.85
C TRP A 322 -10.91 19.41 -4.16
N SER A 323 -11.41 18.17 -4.25
CA SER A 323 -11.26 17.31 -5.42
C SER A 323 -12.30 17.60 -6.52
N ASN A 324 -12.21 16.88 -7.65
CA ASN A 324 -13.19 16.86 -8.75
C ASN A 324 -13.48 18.23 -9.41
N GLY A 325 -12.48 19.11 -9.46
CA GLY A 325 -12.63 20.43 -10.06
C GLY A 325 -13.36 21.45 -9.19
N LEU A 326 -13.78 21.08 -7.98
CA LEU A 326 -14.54 21.96 -7.09
C LEU A 326 -13.69 23.15 -6.60
N HIS A 327 -12.41 22.92 -6.30
CA HIS A 327 -11.53 24.02 -5.90
C HIS A 327 -11.36 25.05 -7.03
N GLN A 328 -11.19 24.57 -8.27
CA GLN A 328 -11.10 25.38 -9.47
C GLN A 328 -12.41 26.13 -9.75
N ALA A 329 -13.56 25.48 -9.51
CA ALA A 329 -14.86 26.12 -9.62
C ALA A 329 -15.05 27.24 -8.58
N ILE A 330 -14.52 27.08 -7.36
CA ILE A 330 -14.53 28.14 -6.34
C ILE A 330 -13.56 29.28 -6.73
N GLU A 331 -12.38 28.95 -7.26
CA GLU A 331 -11.45 29.96 -7.80
C GLU A 331 -12.12 30.76 -8.93
N ALA A 332 -12.84 30.10 -9.84
CA ALA A 332 -13.60 30.74 -10.90
C ALA A 332 -14.77 31.59 -10.36
N LYS A 333 -15.52 31.08 -9.37
CA LYS A 333 -16.60 31.82 -8.66
C LYS A 333 -16.11 33.14 -8.08
N GLU A 334 -14.91 33.16 -7.52
CA GLU A 334 -14.30 34.33 -6.89
C GLU A 334 -13.47 35.20 -7.86
N ASN A 335 -13.44 34.88 -9.16
CA ASN A 335 -12.61 35.54 -10.19
C ASN A 335 -11.10 35.57 -9.85
N ILE A 336 -10.59 34.44 -9.35
CA ILE A 336 -9.19 34.23 -8.97
C ILE A 336 -8.49 33.43 -10.10
N PRO A 337 -7.16 33.60 -10.31
CA PRO A 337 -6.41 32.72 -11.22
C PRO A 337 -6.60 31.25 -10.88
N ILE A 338 -7.22 30.52 -11.81
CA ILE A 338 -7.51 29.09 -11.67
C ILE A 338 -6.19 28.32 -11.70
N GLN A 339 -5.95 27.56 -10.66
CA GLN A 339 -4.74 26.76 -10.53
C GLN A 339 -4.85 25.49 -11.37
N GLN A 340 -3.71 25.02 -11.88
CA GLN A 340 -3.65 23.80 -12.68
C GLN A 340 -4.14 22.59 -11.87
N GLU A 341 -4.85 21.70 -12.57
CA GLU A 341 -5.31 20.44 -12.00
C GLU A 341 -4.23 19.38 -12.03
N ASN A 342 -4.23 18.55 -10.99
CA ASN A 342 -3.48 17.32 -10.99
C ASN A 342 -4.28 16.28 -11.77
N LYS A 343 -3.70 15.75 -12.84
CA LYS A 343 -4.27 14.66 -13.62
C LYS A 343 -3.57 13.35 -13.33
N THR A 344 -4.30 12.25 -13.42
CA THR A 344 -3.76 10.91 -13.23
C THR A 344 -2.92 10.54 -14.45
N LEU A 345 -1.61 10.35 -14.27
CA LEU A 345 -0.69 9.86 -15.31
C LEU A 345 -0.73 8.34 -15.41
N ALA A 346 -0.70 7.67 -14.26
CA ALA A 346 -0.76 6.22 -14.17
C ALA A 346 -1.48 5.81 -12.89
N SER A 347 -2.23 4.72 -12.97
CA SER A 347 -2.92 4.17 -11.80
C SER A 347 -3.02 2.65 -11.87
N ILE A 348 -3.01 2.01 -10.70
CA ILE A 348 -3.26 0.57 -10.52
C ILE A 348 -3.85 0.30 -9.14
N THR A 349 -4.76 -0.66 -9.03
CA THR A 349 -5.25 -1.14 -7.74
C THR A 349 -4.31 -2.19 -7.16
N TYR A 350 -4.26 -2.33 -5.83
CA TYR A 350 -3.45 -3.39 -5.21
C TYR A 350 -3.91 -4.79 -5.64
N GLN A 351 -5.21 -4.98 -5.85
CA GLN A 351 -5.82 -6.21 -6.35
C GLN A 351 -5.19 -6.61 -7.68
N SER A 352 -5.34 -5.77 -8.70
CA SER A 352 -4.78 -6.02 -10.03
C SER A 352 -3.26 -6.12 -10.02
N PHE A 353 -2.58 -5.34 -9.18
CA PHE A 353 -1.13 -5.38 -9.06
C PHE A 353 -0.60 -6.72 -8.54
N PHE A 354 -1.17 -7.25 -7.45
CA PHE A 354 -0.69 -8.50 -6.87
C PHE A 354 -1.03 -9.74 -7.70
N LEU A 355 -2.06 -9.65 -8.54
CA LEU A 355 -2.38 -10.70 -9.52
C LEU A 355 -1.33 -10.83 -10.65
N LEU A 356 -0.40 -9.87 -10.79
CA LEU A 356 0.71 -9.99 -11.74
C LEU A 356 1.76 -11.05 -11.33
N TYR A 357 1.78 -11.47 -10.06
CA TYR A 357 2.72 -12.46 -9.58
C TYR A 357 2.31 -13.86 -10.02
N THR A 358 3.28 -14.65 -10.51
CA THR A 358 3.01 -16.07 -10.83
C THR A 358 2.60 -16.88 -9.61
N LYS A 359 3.07 -16.47 -8.42
CA LYS A 359 2.76 -17.12 -7.15
C LYS A 359 2.68 -16.08 -6.05
N LEU A 360 1.52 -16.03 -5.40
CA LEU A 360 1.22 -15.11 -4.32
C LEU A 360 1.01 -15.91 -3.02
N SER A 361 1.52 -15.40 -1.91
CA SER A 361 1.32 -16.00 -0.58
C SER A 361 1.30 -14.90 0.46
N GLY A 362 0.73 -15.19 1.63
CA GLY A 362 0.63 -14.20 2.68
C GLY A 362 0.53 -14.80 4.08
N MET A 363 0.83 -14.01 5.09
CA MET A 363 0.71 -14.42 6.48
C MET A 363 0.05 -13.33 7.30
N THR A 364 -0.80 -13.72 8.24
CA THR A 364 -1.45 -12.79 9.18
C THR A 364 -2.00 -13.54 10.39
N GLY A 365 -2.43 -12.82 11.43
CA GLY A 365 -3.05 -13.42 12.61
C GLY A 365 -4.55 -13.65 12.49
N THR A 366 -5.17 -13.12 11.44
CA THR A 366 -6.61 -12.91 11.37
C THR A 366 -7.16 -12.95 9.94
N ALA A 367 -6.75 -13.93 9.11
CA ALA A 367 -7.21 -14.03 7.72
C ALA A 367 -8.54 -14.77 7.55
N LYS A 368 -8.91 -15.67 8.48
CA LYS A 368 -10.03 -16.59 8.30
C LYS A 368 -11.39 -15.89 8.17
N THR A 369 -11.53 -14.67 8.68
CA THR A 369 -12.76 -13.88 8.52
C THR A 369 -13.00 -13.50 7.06
N GLU A 370 -11.94 -13.16 6.33
CA GLU A 370 -11.98 -12.68 4.94
C GLU A 370 -11.63 -13.78 3.92
N GLU A 371 -11.70 -15.05 4.31
CA GLU A 371 -11.34 -16.17 3.43
C GLU A 371 -12.10 -16.13 2.10
N ALA A 372 -13.39 -15.78 2.13
CA ALA A 372 -14.21 -15.68 0.93
C ALA A 372 -13.75 -14.53 -0.01
N GLU A 373 -13.19 -13.45 0.54
CA GLU A 373 -12.66 -12.33 -0.24
C GLU A 373 -11.31 -12.72 -0.86
N PHE A 374 -10.42 -13.36 -0.08
CA PHE A 374 -9.13 -13.85 -0.56
C PHE A 374 -9.26 -14.91 -1.66
N ASP A 375 -10.19 -15.84 -1.50
CA ASP A 375 -10.45 -16.89 -2.49
C ASP A 375 -11.02 -16.31 -3.78
N LYS A 376 -12.04 -15.44 -3.70
CA LYS A 376 -12.70 -14.89 -4.89
C LYS A 376 -11.84 -13.91 -5.70
N ILE A 377 -11.05 -13.06 -5.03
CA ILE A 377 -10.28 -12.00 -5.71
C ILE A 377 -8.89 -12.50 -6.08
N TYR A 378 -8.23 -13.25 -5.19
CA TYR A 378 -6.82 -13.59 -5.33
C TYR A 378 -6.57 -15.09 -5.53
N ASN A 379 -7.61 -15.93 -5.52
CA ASN A 379 -7.48 -17.41 -5.50
C ASN A 379 -6.56 -17.90 -4.37
N LEU A 380 -6.63 -17.25 -3.19
CA LEU A 380 -5.80 -17.56 -2.03
C LEU A 380 -6.62 -18.27 -0.94
N GLU A 381 -6.32 -19.56 -0.73
CA GLU A 381 -6.89 -20.35 0.36
C GLU A 381 -6.27 -19.96 1.72
N VAL A 382 -7.08 -19.89 2.78
CA VAL A 382 -6.63 -19.56 4.15
C VAL A 382 -6.48 -20.82 5.00
N VAL A 383 -5.24 -21.14 5.39
CA VAL A 383 -4.92 -22.25 6.28
C VAL A 383 -4.64 -21.73 7.70
N VAL A 384 -5.45 -22.18 8.67
CA VAL A 384 -5.25 -21.86 10.09
C VAL A 384 -4.16 -22.77 10.66
N VAL A 385 -3.00 -22.18 10.97
CA VAL A 385 -1.88 -22.90 11.58
C VAL A 385 -2.12 -22.98 13.08
N PRO A 386 -1.92 -24.15 13.73
CA PRO A 386 -2.06 -24.28 15.17
C PRO A 386 -1.04 -23.39 15.90
N THR A 387 -1.39 -22.93 17.10
CA THR A 387 -0.45 -22.20 17.96
C THR A 387 0.56 -23.15 18.58
N ASN A 388 1.77 -22.67 18.86
CA ASN A 388 2.81 -23.48 19.51
C ASN A 388 2.39 -23.88 20.94
N LYS A 389 1.71 -22.97 21.63
CA LYS A 389 1.13 -23.16 22.97
C LYS A 389 -0.34 -22.77 22.98
N PRO A 390 -1.18 -23.37 23.84
CA PRO A 390 -2.60 -23.03 23.93
C PRO A 390 -2.78 -21.60 24.47
N CYS A 391 -3.73 -20.85 23.90
CA CYS A 391 -4.04 -19.49 24.35
C CYS A 391 -4.77 -19.53 25.70
N LEU A 392 -4.23 -18.84 26.71
CA LEU A 392 -4.83 -18.71 28.06
C LEU A 392 -5.48 -17.33 28.29
N ARG A 393 -5.63 -16.51 27.24
CA ARG A 393 -6.22 -15.18 27.32
C ARG A 393 -7.71 -15.25 27.66
N LYS A 394 -8.15 -14.41 28.60
CA LYS A 394 -9.56 -14.22 28.96
C LYS A 394 -10.12 -12.99 28.26
N ASP A 395 -11.04 -13.18 27.32
CA ASP A 395 -11.75 -12.08 26.67
C ASP A 395 -13.05 -11.82 27.42
N PHE A 396 -13.15 -10.66 28.07
CA PHE A 396 -14.34 -10.24 28.81
C PHE A 396 -15.39 -9.67 27.85
N THR A 397 -16.65 -9.63 28.30
CA THR A 397 -17.74 -8.98 27.59
C THR A 397 -17.53 -7.46 27.52
N ASP A 398 -18.04 -6.86 26.44
CA ASP A 398 -17.94 -5.42 26.24
C ASP A 398 -18.83 -4.66 27.24
N LEU A 399 -18.35 -3.51 27.71
CA LEU A 399 -19.08 -2.57 28.56
C LEU A 399 -19.65 -1.45 27.72
N VAL A 400 -20.97 -1.30 27.68
CA VAL A 400 -21.64 -0.25 26.89
C VAL A 400 -22.17 0.84 27.81
N TYR A 401 -21.80 2.08 27.53
CA TYR A 401 -22.23 3.29 28.22
C TYR A 401 -23.16 4.13 27.35
N LYS A 402 -23.99 4.96 27.97
CA LYS A 402 -24.87 5.87 27.25
C LYS A 402 -24.10 7.05 26.64
N SER A 403 -23.23 7.70 27.43
CA SER A 403 -22.42 8.84 26.99
C SER A 403 -20.94 8.50 26.83
N GLU A 404 -20.25 9.19 25.92
CA GLU A 404 -18.79 9.09 25.77
C GLU A 404 -18.06 9.56 27.04
N SER A 405 -18.63 10.54 27.76
CA SER A 405 -18.04 11.06 29.00
C SER A 405 -17.99 10.01 30.13
N SER A 406 -19.05 9.21 30.27
CA SER A 406 -19.11 8.11 31.24
C SER A 406 -18.13 7.00 30.86
N LYS A 407 -18.04 6.68 29.57
CA LYS A 407 -17.07 5.72 29.01
C LYS A 407 -15.63 6.11 29.37
N TRP A 408 -15.22 7.37 29.11
CA TRP A 408 -13.85 7.82 29.36
C TRP A 408 -13.48 7.82 30.85
N LYS A 409 -14.42 8.16 31.74
CA LYS A 409 -14.22 8.05 33.19
C LYS A 409 -13.99 6.60 33.60
N ALA A 410 -14.77 5.66 33.07
CA ALA A 410 -14.65 4.24 33.36
C ALA A 410 -13.34 3.63 32.83
N VAL A 411 -12.92 4.00 31.62
CA VAL A 411 -11.62 3.59 31.07
C VAL A 411 -10.47 4.10 31.94
N ALA A 412 -10.55 5.36 32.39
CA ALA A 412 -9.53 5.94 33.27
C ALA A 412 -9.49 5.28 34.65
N SER A 413 -10.64 4.93 35.23
CA SER A 413 -10.69 4.18 36.50
C SER A 413 -10.12 2.77 36.34
N GLU A 414 -10.42 2.05 35.25
CA GLU A 414 -9.83 0.72 35.04
C GLU A 414 -8.30 0.80 34.84
N CYS A 415 -7.80 1.83 34.16
CA CYS A 415 -6.36 2.08 34.06
C CYS A 415 -5.73 2.33 35.43
N LEU A 416 -6.38 3.13 36.28
CA LEU A 416 -5.93 3.39 37.65
C LEU A 416 -5.87 2.10 38.49
N ASP A 417 -6.93 1.29 38.44
CA ASP A 417 -7.01 0.02 39.17
C ASP A 417 -5.89 -0.94 38.75
N MET A 418 -5.68 -1.10 37.44
CA MET A 418 -4.60 -1.94 36.91
C MET A 418 -3.22 -1.39 37.30
N TYR A 419 -3.04 -0.08 37.30
CA TYR A 419 -1.80 0.57 37.73
C TYR A 419 -1.50 0.32 39.21
N CYS A 420 -2.49 0.44 40.08
CA CYS A 420 -2.38 0.16 41.52
C CYS A 420 -2.06 -1.31 41.81
N ILE A 421 -2.66 -2.24 41.04
CA ILE A 421 -2.35 -3.67 41.10
C ILE A 421 -0.93 -3.96 40.57
N GLY A 422 -0.43 -3.11 39.68
CA GLY A 422 0.86 -3.23 39.02
C GLY A 422 0.83 -4.00 37.70
N ARG A 423 -0.36 -4.19 37.12
CA ARG A 423 -0.56 -4.95 35.89
C ARG A 423 -0.32 -4.06 34.64
N PRO A 424 0.49 -4.49 33.66
CA PRO A 424 0.68 -3.73 32.43
C PRO A 424 -0.62 -3.63 31.64
N THR A 425 -0.91 -2.43 31.13
CA THR A 425 -2.15 -2.14 30.41
C THR A 425 -1.87 -1.44 29.07
N LEU A 426 -2.47 -1.97 28.00
CA LEU A 426 -2.46 -1.38 26.66
C LEU A 426 -3.87 -0.88 26.33
N VAL A 427 -4.00 0.41 26.02
CA VAL A 427 -5.26 1.03 25.62
C VAL A 427 -5.22 1.34 24.13
N GLY A 428 -6.15 0.78 23.36
CA GLY A 428 -6.32 1.05 21.93
C GLY A 428 -7.45 2.04 21.68
N THR A 429 -7.15 3.15 21.01
CA THR A 429 -8.12 4.19 20.61
C THR A 429 -8.18 4.32 19.08
N ASN A 430 -9.26 4.86 18.53
CA ASN A 430 -9.42 4.99 17.07
C ASN A 430 -8.80 6.30 16.49
N SER A 431 -8.62 7.34 17.31
CA SER A 431 -8.11 8.64 16.86
C SER A 431 -7.10 9.25 17.82
N ILE A 432 -6.23 10.12 17.28
CA ILE A 432 -5.24 10.88 18.06
C ILE A 432 -5.93 11.77 19.09
N GLU A 433 -7.04 12.40 18.71
CA GLU A 433 -7.82 13.26 19.60
C GLU A 433 -8.34 12.49 20.83
N LYS A 434 -8.86 11.29 20.63
CA LYS A 434 -9.36 10.42 21.71
C LYS A 434 -8.24 9.94 22.63
N SER A 435 -7.09 9.61 22.04
CA SER A 435 -5.88 9.33 22.82
C SER A 435 -5.45 10.51 23.70
N GLU A 436 -5.50 11.75 23.18
CA GLU A 436 -5.18 12.95 23.94
C GLU A 436 -6.21 13.26 25.04
N ILE A 437 -7.49 12.97 24.81
CA ILE A 437 -8.54 13.09 25.83
C ILE A 437 -8.23 12.17 27.01
N LEU A 438 -7.96 10.88 26.75
CA LEU A 438 -7.59 9.93 27.79
C LEU A 438 -6.31 10.35 28.52
N ALA A 439 -5.29 10.79 27.78
CA ALA A 439 -4.04 11.29 28.33
C ALA A 439 -4.24 12.47 29.29
N LYS A 440 -5.14 13.42 28.95
CA LYS A 440 -5.51 14.54 29.84
C LYS A 440 -6.21 14.06 31.11
N ILE A 441 -7.05 13.03 31.02
CA ILE A 441 -7.75 12.46 32.19
C ILE A 441 -6.75 11.75 33.10
N LEU A 442 -5.86 10.91 32.56
CA LEU A 442 -4.83 10.21 33.34
C LEU A 442 -3.85 11.17 34.03
N ASN A 443 -3.50 12.28 33.36
CA ASN A 443 -2.71 13.35 33.97
C ASN A 443 -3.37 13.94 35.22
N LYS A 444 -4.70 14.12 35.22
CA LYS A 444 -5.45 14.60 36.40
C LYS A 444 -5.39 13.61 37.56
N HIS A 445 -5.28 12.32 37.27
CA HIS A 445 -5.14 11.25 38.27
C HIS A 445 -3.68 10.94 38.64
N SER A 446 -2.71 11.72 38.12
CA SER A 446 -1.27 11.51 38.36
C SER A 446 -0.75 10.12 37.99
N VAL A 447 -1.37 9.48 36.98
CA VAL A 447 -0.97 8.16 36.49
C VAL A 447 0.02 8.32 35.33
N PRO A 448 1.23 7.74 35.39
CA PRO A 448 2.18 7.80 34.30
C PRO A 448 1.70 6.93 33.12
N TYR A 449 1.73 7.51 31.92
CA TYR A 449 1.42 6.79 30.68
C TYR A 449 2.44 7.11 29.59
N ASN A 450 2.45 6.27 28.55
CA ASN A 450 3.14 6.49 27.29
C ASN A 450 2.12 6.62 26.16
N LEU A 451 2.28 7.62 25.30
CA LEU A 451 1.36 7.91 24.19
C LEU A 451 2.00 7.61 22.84
N LEU A 452 1.30 6.86 21.99
CA LEU A 452 1.74 6.47 20.65
C LEU A 452 0.72 6.97 19.63
N ASN A 453 1.17 7.81 18.70
CA ASN A 453 0.28 8.56 17.80
C ASN A 453 0.39 8.14 16.32
N ALA A 454 1.10 7.06 16.01
CA ALA A 454 1.34 6.54 14.65
C ALA A 454 1.95 7.57 13.69
N LYS A 455 2.74 8.53 14.20
CA LYS A 455 3.38 9.55 13.34
C LYS A 455 4.61 8.93 12.64
N PRO A 456 4.81 9.13 11.32
CA PRO A 456 5.91 8.50 10.57
C PRO A 456 7.30 8.75 11.19
N LYS A 457 7.52 9.97 11.68
CA LYS A 457 8.78 10.36 12.35
C LYS A 457 9.05 9.62 13.67
N ASN A 458 8.01 9.05 14.29
CA ASN A 458 8.07 8.46 15.62
C ASN A 458 7.97 6.93 15.63
N ILE A 459 7.81 6.25 14.48
CA ILE A 459 7.58 4.80 14.41
C ILE A 459 8.65 4.00 15.17
N LYS A 460 9.92 4.41 15.08
CA LYS A 460 11.02 3.77 15.81
C LYS A 460 10.86 3.91 17.33
N LYS A 461 10.60 5.14 17.81
CA LYS A 461 10.35 5.43 19.23
C LYS A 461 9.12 4.67 19.73
N GLU A 462 8.08 4.57 18.92
CA GLU A 462 6.88 3.81 19.24
C GLU A 462 7.20 2.32 19.41
N ALA A 463 8.04 1.75 18.55
CA ALA A 463 8.51 0.37 18.67
C ALA A 463 9.40 0.14 19.92
N GLU A 464 10.15 1.15 20.38
CA GLU A 464 10.91 1.08 21.63
C GLU A 464 10.00 1.08 22.85
N ILE A 465 9.03 2.01 22.89
CA ILE A 465 8.03 2.11 23.96
C ILE A 465 7.22 0.81 24.06
N ILE A 466 6.73 0.29 22.92
CA ILE A 466 5.93 -0.94 22.87
C ILE A 466 6.71 -2.15 23.34
N ALA A 467 8.00 -2.25 23.02
CA ALA A 467 8.84 -3.34 23.50
C ALA A 467 9.01 -3.35 25.03
N GLN A 468 8.76 -2.21 25.70
CA GLN A 468 8.80 -2.06 27.16
C GLN A 468 7.40 -1.98 27.79
N ALA A 469 6.32 -2.00 27.00
CA ALA A 469 4.94 -1.87 27.48
C ALA A 469 4.44 -3.08 28.32
N GLY A 470 5.23 -4.15 28.41
CA GLY A 470 4.95 -5.30 29.24
C GLY A 470 5.56 -5.23 30.64
N LYS A 471 6.12 -4.09 31.07
CA LYS A 471 6.71 -3.90 32.40
C LYS A 471 5.66 -3.69 33.48
N LYS A 472 6.05 -3.89 34.74
CA LYS A 472 5.15 -3.66 35.88
C LYS A 472 4.65 -2.21 35.89
N SER A 473 3.36 -2.01 36.16
CA SER A 473 2.71 -0.69 36.24
C SER A 473 2.84 0.19 34.98
N SER A 474 3.13 -0.36 33.81
CA SER A 474 3.19 0.44 32.57
C SER A 474 1.82 0.58 31.91
N ILE A 475 1.39 1.81 31.65
CA ILE A 475 0.22 2.12 30.83
C ILE A 475 0.66 2.70 29.50
N THR A 476 0.21 2.08 28.41
CA THR A 476 0.52 2.51 27.05
C THR A 476 -0.77 2.78 26.28
N ILE A 477 -0.91 3.98 25.75
CA ILE A 477 -2.03 4.40 24.90
C ILE A 477 -1.56 4.35 23.44
N ALA A 478 -2.25 3.58 22.62
CA ALA A 478 -1.98 3.43 21.20
C ALA A 478 -3.15 3.97 20.36
N THR A 479 -2.85 4.86 19.42
CA THR A 479 -3.78 5.23 18.36
C THR A 479 -3.80 4.15 17.28
N ASN A 480 -4.98 3.67 16.92
CA ASN A 480 -5.24 2.58 16.00
C ASN A 480 -4.31 1.39 16.27
N MET A 481 -3.41 1.13 15.34
CA MET A 481 -2.44 0.05 15.39
C MET A 481 -1.00 0.55 15.58
N ALA A 482 -0.80 1.68 16.26
CA ALA A 482 0.53 2.16 16.64
C ALA A 482 1.32 1.05 17.34
N GLY A 483 2.62 0.93 17.04
CA GLY A 483 3.41 -0.22 17.51
C GLY A 483 3.17 -1.54 16.79
N ARG A 484 2.60 -1.52 15.58
CA ARG A 484 2.48 -2.72 14.72
C ARG A 484 3.84 -3.37 14.46
N GLY A 485 3.83 -4.71 14.44
CA GLY A 485 5.00 -5.52 14.16
C GLY A 485 6.02 -5.59 15.32
N THR A 486 5.80 -4.90 16.44
CA THR A 486 6.62 -5.06 17.65
C THR A 486 5.88 -5.88 18.69
N ASP A 487 6.59 -6.84 19.28
CA ASP A 487 6.04 -7.74 20.28
C ASP A 487 6.12 -7.15 21.69
N ILE A 488 5.02 -7.24 22.43
CA ILE A 488 4.96 -6.88 23.85
C ILE A 488 5.34 -8.13 24.64
N ILE A 489 6.52 -8.11 25.25
CA ILE A 489 7.05 -9.20 26.07
C ILE A 489 6.76 -8.85 27.53
N LEU A 490 6.18 -9.79 28.29
CA LEU A 490 5.95 -9.61 29.73
C LEU A 490 7.30 -9.48 30.45
N GLY A 491 7.44 -8.43 31.28
CA GLY A 491 8.71 -8.01 31.89
C GLY A 491 9.53 -7.03 31.05
N GLY A 492 9.15 -6.79 29.79
CA GLY A 492 9.88 -5.93 28.85
C GLY A 492 10.97 -6.67 28.07
N ASN A 493 11.52 -6.01 27.05
CA ASN A 493 12.59 -6.56 26.21
C ASN A 493 13.97 -6.15 26.76
N LEU A 494 14.72 -7.14 27.28
CA LEU A 494 16.05 -6.92 27.87
C LEU A 494 17.09 -6.45 26.84
N ASP A 495 17.11 -7.03 25.63
CA ASP A 495 18.06 -6.65 24.57
C ASP A 495 17.90 -5.19 24.19
N LYS A 496 16.65 -4.75 23.95
CA LYS A 496 16.37 -3.35 23.61
C LYS A 496 16.64 -2.43 24.79
N PHE A 497 16.33 -2.87 26.01
CA PHE A 497 16.59 -2.09 27.21
C PHE A 497 18.09 -1.82 27.39
N THR A 498 18.91 -2.86 27.37
CA THR A 498 20.37 -2.75 27.51
C THR A 498 20.99 -1.84 26.45
N ILE A 499 20.57 -1.96 25.18
CA ILE A 499 21.02 -1.07 24.11
C ILE A 499 20.60 0.38 24.37
N SER A 500 19.34 0.62 24.73
CA SER A 500 18.86 1.98 25.03
C SER A 500 19.59 2.62 26.22
N THR A 501 19.92 1.82 27.24
CA THR A 501 20.72 2.23 28.39
C THR A 501 22.13 2.61 27.95
N MET A 502 22.79 1.78 27.14
CA MET A 502 24.13 2.10 26.62
C MET A 502 24.12 3.39 25.78
N VAL A 503 23.14 3.55 24.88
CA VAL A 503 23.01 4.76 24.05
C VAL A 503 22.85 5.99 24.94
N TYR A 504 21.99 5.94 25.96
CA TYR A 504 21.78 7.04 26.90
C TYR A 504 23.05 7.43 27.68
N TYR A 505 23.79 6.45 28.22
CA TYR A 505 25.00 6.74 28.99
C TYR A 505 26.12 7.30 28.09
N VAL A 506 26.33 6.69 26.92
CA VAL A 506 27.35 7.15 25.97
C VAL A 506 27.00 8.55 25.44
N SER A 507 25.73 8.83 25.15
CA SER A 507 25.32 10.15 24.68
C SER A 507 25.43 11.24 25.74
N LYS A 508 25.09 10.92 26.99
CA LYS A 508 25.21 11.84 28.14
C LYS A 508 26.66 12.18 28.44
N GLN A 509 27.58 11.22 28.28
CA GLN A 509 29.02 11.45 28.48
C GLN A 509 29.69 12.18 27.31
N LEU A 510 29.15 12.10 26.09
CA LEU A 510 29.65 12.79 24.89
C LEU A 510 29.07 14.22 24.70
N ASN A 511 28.27 14.75 25.64
CA ASN A 511 27.61 16.06 25.54
C ASN A 511 26.81 16.27 24.23
N LEU A 512 26.26 15.20 23.65
CA LEU A 512 25.36 15.31 22.50
C LEU A 512 23.99 15.77 23.01
N LEU A 513 23.57 16.99 22.63
CA LEU A 513 22.20 17.48 22.84
C LEU A 513 21.24 16.59 22.05
N LEU A 514 20.60 15.64 22.73
CA LEU A 514 19.60 14.75 22.16
C LEU A 514 18.22 15.18 22.66
N GLU A 515 17.39 15.70 21.75
CA GLU A 515 15.96 15.98 22.00
C GLU A 515 15.12 14.70 22.25
N ASP A 516 15.74 13.50 22.25
CA ASP A 516 15.08 12.22 21.99
C ASP A 516 15.00 11.22 23.17
N LEU A 517 15.57 11.51 24.34
CA LEU A 517 15.77 10.51 25.41
C LEU A 517 14.70 10.56 26.52
N THR A 518 13.43 10.31 26.20
CA THR A 518 12.33 10.39 27.19
C THR A 518 12.13 9.13 28.05
N ILE A 519 12.65 7.96 27.63
CA ILE A 519 12.35 6.67 28.29
C ILE A 519 13.12 6.50 29.62
N LEU A 520 14.29 7.14 29.78
CA LEU A 520 15.22 6.88 30.89
C LEU A 520 15.31 8.00 31.94
N GLU A 521 14.60 9.11 31.76
CA GLU A 521 14.58 10.20 32.77
C GLU A 521 13.78 9.84 34.04
N ARG A 522 12.95 8.79 34.00
CA ARG A 522 11.98 8.49 35.06
C ARG A 522 12.44 7.51 36.15
N SER A 523 13.60 6.86 36.00
CA SER A 523 14.13 5.96 37.05
C SER A 523 15.66 6.06 37.13
N PRO A 524 16.24 6.32 38.31
CA PRO A 524 17.69 6.32 38.47
C PRO A 524 18.24 4.92 38.15
N LEU A 525 18.93 4.81 37.02
CA LEU A 525 19.63 3.60 36.62
C LEU A 525 20.79 3.36 37.58
N LEU A 526 20.67 2.34 38.44
CA LEU A 526 21.75 1.87 39.32
C LEU A 526 22.68 0.97 38.51
N LEU A 527 23.65 1.55 37.81
CA LEU A 527 24.78 0.81 37.23
C LEU A 527 25.79 0.46 38.32
N ASN A 528 26.37 -0.74 38.25
CA ASN A 528 27.45 -1.15 39.16
C ASN A 528 28.73 -0.32 38.94
N LYS A 529 29.59 -0.22 39.96
CA LYS A 529 30.87 0.52 39.88
C LYS A 529 31.77 0.04 38.74
N GLU A 530 31.74 -1.26 38.42
CA GLU A 530 32.50 -1.85 37.30
C GLU A 530 31.99 -1.38 35.94
N THR A 531 30.68 -1.29 35.75
CA THR A 531 30.10 -0.78 34.49
C THR A 531 30.40 0.70 34.29
N HIS A 532 30.41 1.50 35.36
CA HIS A 532 30.84 2.90 35.30
C HIS A 532 32.32 3.01 34.90
N LEU A 533 33.21 2.20 35.50
CA LEU A 533 34.64 2.19 35.16
C LEU A 533 34.89 1.79 33.69
N LEU A 534 34.11 0.84 33.16
CA LEU A 534 34.22 0.41 31.77
C LEU A 534 33.70 1.46 30.78
N LEU A 535 32.60 2.15 31.11
CA LEU A 535 32.10 3.29 30.33
C LEU A 535 33.13 4.44 30.30
N ASP A 536 33.76 4.74 31.44
CA ASP A 536 34.82 5.76 31.52
C ASP A 536 36.06 5.38 30.70
N LYS A 537 36.49 4.10 30.74
CA LYS A 537 37.56 3.58 29.87
C LYS A 537 37.22 3.68 28.38
N PHE A 538 35.96 3.39 28.02
CA PHE A 538 35.50 3.54 26.64
C PHE A 538 35.56 5.00 26.18
N ASN A 539 35.16 5.94 27.04
CA ASN A 539 35.19 7.38 26.74
C ASN A 539 36.63 7.90 26.49
N VAL A 540 37.59 7.52 27.35
CA VAL A 540 39.01 7.86 27.17
C VAL A 540 39.55 7.33 25.84
N TYR A 541 39.19 6.10 25.48
CA TYR A 541 39.63 5.46 24.25
C TYR A 541 38.95 6.06 23.00
N TYR A 542 37.65 6.37 23.07
CA TYR A 542 36.89 6.95 21.97
C TYR A 542 37.34 8.37 21.61
N ASN A 543 37.60 9.21 22.63
CA ASN A 543 38.16 10.56 22.44
C ASN A 543 39.57 10.55 21.82
N SER A 544 40.30 9.43 21.92
CA SER A 544 41.67 9.31 21.43
C SER A 544 41.79 8.91 19.95
N ILE A 545 40.76 8.27 19.36
CA ILE A 545 40.89 7.57 18.07
C ILE A 545 40.10 8.22 16.92
N THR A 546 39.01 8.97 17.15
CA THR A 546 38.22 9.51 16.03
C THR A 546 37.52 10.83 16.32
N LYS A 547 37.91 11.87 15.57
CA LYS A 547 37.12 13.08 15.27
C LYS A 547 36.02 12.81 14.22
N VAL A 548 35.45 11.60 14.20
CA VAL A 548 34.53 11.14 13.14
C VAL A 548 33.08 11.34 13.54
N GLN A 549 32.32 11.84 12.57
CA GLN A 549 30.94 12.32 12.57
C GLN A 549 29.94 11.31 13.16
N ILE A 550 29.67 11.34 14.47
CA ILE A 550 28.38 10.89 15.00
C ILE A 550 27.49 12.13 15.08
N SER A 551 26.61 12.29 14.10
CA SER A 551 25.64 13.39 14.07
C SER A 551 24.30 13.01 14.70
N SER A 552 24.04 11.71 14.95
CA SER A 552 22.75 11.23 15.46
C SER A 552 22.86 10.07 16.47
N SER A 553 21.86 9.94 17.36
CA SER A 553 21.68 8.76 18.25
C SER A 553 21.57 7.44 17.47
N PHE A 554 21.11 7.52 16.23
CA PHE A 554 20.93 6.38 15.34
C PHE A 554 22.25 5.74 14.91
N ASP A 555 23.25 6.55 14.59
CA ASP A 555 24.58 6.05 14.19
C ASP A 555 25.27 5.36 15.35
N LEU A 556 25.06 5.89 16.57
CA LEU A 556 25.61 5.34 17.81
C LEU A 556 24.96 4.00 18.17
N GLU A 557 23.64 3.88 18.03
CA GLU A 557 22.93 2.61 18.22
C GLU A 557 23.35 1.55 17.19
N ASN A 558 23.52 1.94 15.92
CA ASN A 558 24.00 1.02 14.88
C ASN A 558 25.43 0.55 15.14
N LEU A 559 26.30 1.43 15.63
CA LEU A 559 27.66 1.09 16.02
C LEU A 559 27.66 0.07 17.16
N ILE A 560 26.88 0.31 18.21
CA ILE A 560 26.71 -0.64 19.33
C ILE A 560 26.15 -1.97 18.83
N LEU A 561 25.08 -1.95 18.03
CA LEU A 561 24.47 -3.15 17.46
C LEU A 561 25.44 -3.94 16.58
N SER A 562 26.30 -3.25 15.82
CA SER A 562 27.30 -3.87 14.97
C SER A 562 28.42 -4.52 15.79
N ALA A 563 28.86 -3.86 16.87
CA ALA A 563 29.88 -4.37 17.78
C ALA A 563 29.35 -5.58 18.58
N VAL A 564 28.15 -5.50 19.14
CA VAL A 564 27.54 -6.58 19.94
C VAL A 564 27.27 -7.84 19.10
N LYS A 565 26.95 -7.71 17.80
CA LYS A 565 26.60 -8.85 16.93
C LYS A 565 27.77 -9.51 16.21
N LYS A 566 28.98 -8.92 16.19
CA LYS A 566 30.16 -9.56 15.56
C LYS A 566 30.71 -10.68 16.46
N LYS A 567 30.69 -11.93 15.98
CA LYS A 567 31.37 -13.06 16.64
C LYS A 567 32.91 -12.98 16.56
N SER A 568 33.46 -12.28 15.56
CA SER A 568 34.90 -12.10 15.37
C SER A 568 35.33 -10.68 15.78
N THR A 569 36.21 -10.61 16.76
CA THR A 569 36.75 -9.38 17.36
C THR A 569 37.71 -8.66 16.41
N THR A 570 37.25 -7.60 15.74
CA THR A 570 38.11 -6.84 14.79
C THR A 570 38.84 -5.66 15.44
N THR A 571 38.33 -5.09 16.55
CA THR A 571 38.88 -3.87 17.18
C THR A 571 38.74 -3.89 18.71
N ILE A 572 39.62 -3.17 19.42
CA ILE A 572 39.59 -3.04 20.89
C ILE A 572 38.29 -2.37 21.38
N THR A 573 37.72 -1.46 20.59
CA THR A 573 36.41 -0.83 20.84
C THR A 573 35.26 -1.83 20.85
N ASP A 574 35.25 -2.77 19.89
CA ASP A 574 34.16 -3.74 19.75
C ASP A 574 34.14 -4.68 20.97
N ASN A 575 35.33 -5.06 21.48
CA ASN A 575 35.47 -5.85 22.71
C ASN A 575 34.96 -5.12 23.96
N LEU A 576 35.29 -3.83 24.10
CA LEU A 576 34.82 -3.03 25.24
C LEU A 576 33.29 -2.88 25.21
N LEU A 577 32.70 -2.61 24.04
CA LEU A 577 31.25 -2.51 23.88
C LEU A 577 30.53 -3.83 24.16
N GLN A 578 31.08 -4.96 23.69
CA GLN A 578 30.55 -6.29 24.02
C GLN A 578 30.61 -6.59 25.52
N HIS A 579 31.70 -6.22 26.18
CA HIS A 579 31.85 -6.44 27.61
C HIS A 579 30.89 -5.57 28.43
N ILE A 580 30.71 -4.29 28.05
CA ILE A 580 29.74 -3.40 28.68
C ILE A 580 28.32 -3.93 28.50
N TYR A 581 27.96 -4.33 27.27
CA TYR A 581 26.66 -4.93 26.97
C TYR A 581 26.38 -6.14 27.85
N LYS A 582 27.34 -7.07 27.94
CA LYS A 582 27.20 -8.28 28.75
C LYS A 582 27.04 -7.98 30.25
N CYS A 583 27.83 -7.05 30.80
CA CYS A 583 27.71 -6.67 32.20
C CYS A 583 26.32 -6.08 32.52
N ILE A 584 25.80 -5.20 31.66
CA ILE A 584 24.46 -4.60 31.87
C ILE A 584 23.37 -5.68 31.68
N TYR A 585 23.53 -6.55 30.70
CA TYR A 585 22.60 -7.64 30.44
C TYR A 585 22.48 -8.57 31.66
N ASP A 586 23.61 -9.08 32.15
CA ASP A 586 23.67 -10.00 33.29
C ASP A 586 23.11 -9.32 34.57
N GLN A 587 23.38 -8.03 34.75
CA GLN A 587 22.88 -7.27 35.91
C GLN A 587 21.34 -7.17 35.94
N TYR A 588 20.71 -6.93 34.79
CA TYR A 588 19.26 -6.71 34.71
C TYR A 588 18.46 -7.97 34.37
N GLN A 589 19.11 -9.07 33.98
CA GLN A 589 18.44 -10.32 33.63
C GLN A 589 17.57 -10.85 34.78
N GLU A 590 18.11 -10.96 35.99
CA GLU A 590 17.38 -11.46 37.16
C GLU A 590 16.17 -10.57 37.49
N ASN A 591 16.32 -9.25 37.37
CA ASN A 591 15.23 -8.31 37.63
C ASN A 591 14.08 -8.50 36.62
N PHE A 592 14.38 -8.56 35.31
CA PHE A 592 13.37 -8.76 34.26
C PHE A 592 12.67 -10.12 34.37
N GLU A 593 13.42 -11.19 34.72
CA GLU A 593 12.82 -12.51 34.97
C GLU A 593 11.90 -12.49 36.19
N SER A 594 12.31 -11.84 37.28
CA SER A 594 11.48 -11.66 38.47
C SER A 594 10.20 -10.88 38.16
N GLU A 595 10.31 -9.74 37.47
CA GLU A 595 9.16 -8.94 37.04
C GLU A 595 8.21 -9.76 36.18
N LYS A 596 8.72 -10.50 35.19
CA LYS A 596 7.92 -11.37 34.34
C LYS A 596 7.10 -12.37 35.15
N THR A 597 7.69 -13.02 36.15
CA THR A 597 6.95 -13.97 37.00
C THR A 597 5.86 -13.27 37.83
N THR A 598 6.11 -12.06 38.33
CA THR A 598 5.09 -11.28 39.05
C THR A 598 3.92 -10.91 38.14
N ILE A 599 4.19 -10.45 36.92
CA ILE A 599 3.17 -10.06 35.95
C ILE A 599 2.31 -11.25 35.53
N ILE A 600 2.93 -12.43 35.33
CA ILE A 600 2.20 -13.68 35.05
C ILE A 600 1.23 -14.00 36.19
N LYS A 601 1.65 -13.86 37.45
CA LYS A 601 0.77 -14.05 38.63
C LYS A 601 -0.36 -13.01 38.70
N LEU A 602 -0.12 -11.78 38.28
CA LEU A 602 -1.12 -10.70 38.21
C LEU A 602 -2.10 -10.84 37.02
N GLY A 603 -1.98 -11.90 36.21
CA GLY A 603 -2.87 -12.17 35.08
C GLY A 603 -2.38 -11.66 33.73
N GLY A 604 -1.10 -11.28 33.61
CA GLY A 604 -0.46 -10.88 32.35
C GLY A 604 -0.89 -9.52 31.82
N LEU A 605 -0.73 -9.28 30.51
CA LEU A 605 -1.08 -8.01 29.88
C LEU A 605 -2.61 -7.82 29.84
N HIS A 606 -3.08 -6.65 30.28
CA HIS A 606 -4.47 -6.22 30.10
C HIS A 606 -4.61 -5.32 28.86
N VAL A 607 -5.58 -5.61 28.01
CA VAL A 607 -5.85 -4.83 26.79
C VAL A 607 -7.24 -4.23 26.88
N ILE A 608 -7.32 -2.91 26.71
CA ILE A 608 -8.55 -2.12 26.73
C ILE A 608 -8.77 -1.59 25.31
N GLY A 609 -9.91 -1.92 24.70
CA GLY A 609 -10.40 -1.26 23.50
C GLY A 609 -11.38 -0.15 23.88
N THR A 610 -11.19 1.07 23.40
CA THR A 610 -12.08 2.19 23.77
C THR A 610 -13.25 2.37 22.80
N GLU A 611 -13.22 1.66 21.66
CA GLU A 611 -14.23 1.60 20.60
C GLU A 611 -14.06 0.29 19.84
N ARG A 612 -15.11 -0.16 19.12
CA ARG A 612 -14.98 -1.20 18.10
C ARG A 612 -14.56 -0.57 16.78
N HIS A 613 -13.64 -1.22 16.09
CA HIS A 613 -13.24 -0.81 14.74
C HIS A 613 -14.27 -1.25 13.70
N GLU A 614 -14.13 -0.74 12.48
CA GLU A 614 -15.00 -1.10 11.35
C GLU A 614 -15.03 -2.61 11.07
N SER A 615 -13.96 -3.32 11.42
CA SER A 615 -13.88 -4.78 11.29
C SER A 615 -13.48 -5.45 12.60
N ARG A 616 -14.11 -6.60 12.86
CA ARG A 616 -13.84 -7.47 14.03
C ARG A 616 -12.40 -7.96 14.02
N ARG A 617 -11.79 -8.03 12.85
CA ARG A 617 -10.39 -8.39 12.66
C ARG A 617 -9.43 -7.47 13.40
N ILE A 618 -9.60 -6.16 13.25
CA ILE A 618 -8.74 -5.15 13.87
C ILE A 618 -8.90 -5.21 15.39
N ASP A 619 -10.13 -5.40 15.88
CA ASP A 619 -10.39 -5.64 17.30
C ASP A 619 -9.65 -6.89 17.81
N ASN A 620 -9.71 -8.00 17.06
CA ASN A 620 -9.00 -9.23 17.41
C ASN A 620 -7.47 -9.08 17.38
N GLN A 621 -6.92 -8.22 16.52
CA GLN A 621 -5.49 -7.90 16.50
C GLN A 621 -5.08 -7.12 17.75
N LEU A 622 -5.91 -6.18 18.21
CA LEU A 622 -5.71 -5.49 19.48
C LEU A 622 -5.75 -6.48 20.64
N ARG A 623 -6.78 -7.35 20.71
CA ARG A 623 -6.85 -8.45 21.72
C ARG A 623 -5.62 -9.37 21.65
N GLY A 624 -5.14 -9.66 20.44
CA GLY A 624 -3.96 -10.49 20.14
C GLY A 624 -2.63 -9.94 20.65
N ARG A 625 -2.59 -8.68 21.11
CA ARG A 625 -1.43 -8.14 21.82
C ARG A 625 -1.21 -8.80 23.17
N SER A 626 -2.25 -9.37 23.77
CA SER A 626 -2.19 -10.13 25.03
C SER A 626 -2.28 -11.63 24.81
N GLY A 627 -1.78 -12.41 25.78
CA GLY A 627 -1.86 -13.88 25.82
C GLY A 627 -1.00 -14.62 24.81
N ARG A 628 0.20 -14.11 24.53
CA ARG A 628 1.11 -14.64 23.51
C ARG A 628 1.91 -15.83 24.03
N GLN A 629 2.22 -16.80 23.17
CA GLN A 629 2.96 -18.03 23.54
C GLN A 629 2.40 -18.71 24.80
N GLY A 630 1.07 -18.68 24.98
CA GLY A 630 0.38 -19.27 26.13
C GLY A 630 0.50 -18.48 27.44
N ASP A 631 0.99 -17.24 27.41
CA ASP A 631 0.95 -16.35 28.57
C ASP A 631 -0.50 -16.08 29.00
N PRO A 632 -0.76 -15.84 30.30
CA PRO A 632 -2.05 -15.33 30.73
C PRO A 632 -2.25 -13.90 30.23
N GLY A 633 -3.50 -13.48 30.14
CA GLY A 633 -3.84 -12.17 29.63
C GLY A 633 -5.33 -11.91 29.72
N SER A 634 -5.75 -10.66 29.60
CA SER A 634 -7.16 -10.36 29.39
C SER A 634 -7.40 -9.19 28.46
N SER A 635 -8.55 -9.21 27.80
CA SER A 635 -9.01 -8.10 26.96
C SER A 635 -10.43 -7.69 27.33
N ARG A 636 -10.75 -6.40 27.20
CA ARG A 636 -12.08 -5.83 27.41
C ARG A 636 -12.30 -4.62 26.52
N PHE A 637 -13.52 -4.41 26.05
CA PHE A 637 -13.89 -3.23 25.26
C PHE A 637 -14.88 -2.36 26.05
N PHE A 638 -14.71 -1.04 25.94
CA PHE A 638 -15.58 -0.01 26.50
C PHE A 638 -16.16 0.76 25.33
N LEU A 639 -17.47 0.83 25.23
CA LEU A 639 -18.19 1.40 24.10
C LEU A 639 -19.19 2.45 24.59
N SER A 640 -19.55 3.40 23.75
CA SER A 640 -20.66 4.31 23.99
C SER A 640 -21.63 4.32 22.82
N LEU A 641 -22.91 4.60 23.08
CA LEU A 641 -23.90 4.81 22.00
C LEU A 641 -23.54 5.95 21.05
N GLU A 642 -22.78 6.94 21.55
CA GLU A 642 -22.30 8.09 20.79
C GLU A 642 -21.13 7.74 19.85
N ASP A 643 -20.53 6.55 19.98
CA ASP A 643 -19.45 6.10 19.12
C ASP A 643 -19.90 5.99 17.65
N ASN A 644 -19.00 6.31 16.73
CA ASN A 644 -19.34 6.46 15.32
C ASN A 644 -19.97 5.19 14.70
N LEU A 645 -19.44 4.01 15.04
CA LEU A 645 -19.95 2.73 14.55
C LEU A 645 -21.41 2.52 14.98
N LEU A 646 -21.73 2.84 16.23
CA LEU A 646 -23.06 2.66 16.80
C LEU A 646 -24.04 3.69 16.29
N ARG A 647 -23.60 4.95 16.17
CA ARG A 647 -24.41 6.04 15.63
C ARG A 647 -24.82 5.81 14.18
N VAL A 648 -23.91 5.31 13.34
CA VAL A 648 -24.17 5.13 11.90
C VAL A 648 -24.83 3.79 11.59
N PHE A 649 -24.44 2.70 12.28
CA PHE A 649 -24.86 1.33 11.91
C PHE A 649 -25.63 0.58 13.00
N GLY A 650 -25.67 1.11 14.24
CA GLY A 650 -26.35 0.48 15.37
C GLY A 650 -27.88 0.46 15.27
N GLY A 651 -28.45 1.36 14.46
CA GLY A 651 -29.88 1.44 14.18
C GLY A 651 -30.75 1.84 15.39
N ASN A 652 -32.04 2.07 15.14
CA ASN A 652 -33.00 2.50 16.17
C ASN A 652 -33.31 1.42 17.23
N THR A 653 -32.90 0.17 17.01
CA THR A 653 -33.18 -0.96 17.89
C THR A 653 -32.37 -0.91 19.19
N LEU A 654 -31.09 -0.50 19.12
CA LEU A 654 -30.24 -0.40 20.32
C LEU A 654 -30.72 0.72 21.26
N ILE A 655 -31.12 1.86 20.69
CA ILE A 655 -31.67 2.99 21.44
C ILE A 655 -32.96 2.57 22.15
N LYS A 656 -33.88 1.90 21.44
CA LYS A 656 -35.14 1.38 22.02
C LYS A 656 -34.91 0.33 23.12
N VAL A 657 -33.92 -0.55 22.97
CA VAL A 657 -33.56 -1.53 24.00
C VAL A 657 -33.01 -0.83 25.24
N MET A 658 -32.23 0.24 25.09
CA MET A 658 -31.70 1.00 26.23
C MET A 658 -32.77 1.85 26.93
N GLU A 659 -33.69 2.47 26.18
CA GLU A 659 -34.86 3.15 26.74
C GLU A 659 -35.76 2.18 27.52
N ALA A 660 -35.96 0.95 27.03
CA ALA A 660 -36.75 -0.06 27.72
C ALA A 660 -36.09 -0.57 29.02
N LEU A 661 -34.77 -0.51 29.13
CA LEU A 661 -34.01 -1.01 30.28
C LEU A 661 -33.82 0.03 31.41
N ASN A 662 -34.28 1.28 31.24
CA ASN A 662 -34.20 2.36 32.25
C ASN A 662 -32.82 2.47 32.93
N VAL A 663 -31.75 2.39 32.14
CA VAL A 663 -30.39 2.35 32.66
C VAL A 663 -29.94 3.74 33.11
N GLU A 664 -29.36 3.85 34.31
CA GLU A 664 -28.72 5.07 34.80
C GLU A 664 -27.56 5.50 33.89
N ASP A 665 -27.37 6.81 33.69
CA ASP A 665 -26.41 7.36 32.73
C ASP A 665 -24.92 6.95 32.96
N ASN A 666 -24.59 6.46 34.17
CA ASN A 666 -23.23 6.08 34.57
C ASN A 666 -23.02 4.56 34.73
N ALA A 667 -24.08 3.75 34.70
CA ALA A 667 -23.97 2.31 34.88
C ALA A 667 -23.62 1.60 33.55
N PRO A 668 -22.62 0.71 33.52
CA PRO A 668 -22.34 -0.08 32.33
C PRO A 668 -23.44 -1.12 32.10
N ILE A 669 -23.76 -1.36 30.83
CA ILE A 669 -24.67 -2.46 30.47
C ILE A 669 -23.85 -3.65 30.00
N GLU A 670 -23.92 -4.72 30.78
CA GLU A 670 -23.37 -6.03 30.42
C GLU A 670 -24.51 -6.94 29.99
N SER A 671 -24.67 -7.17 28.67
CA SER A 671 -25.60 -8.20 28.20
C SER A 671 -25.13 -8.89 26.92
N ASN A 672 -25.41 -10.19 26.84
CA ASN A 672 -25.15 -10.97 25.63
C ASN A 672 -25.99 -10.51 24.43
N LEU A 673 -27.18 -9.95 24.67
CA LEU A 673 -28.06 -9.40 23.62
C LEU A 673 -27.43 -8.19 22.94
N ILE A 674 -26.84 -7.27 23.71
CA ILE A 674 -26.16 -6.10 23.17
C ILE A 674 -24.91 -6.51 22.40
N ASN A 675 -24.10 -7.44 22.92
CA ASN A 675 -22.94 -7.97 22.19
C ASN A 675 -23.32 -8.58 20.83
N ASN A 676 -24.43 -9.32 20.75
CA ASN A 676 -24.92 -9.86 19.48
C ASN A 676 -25.36 -8.75 18.51
N SER A 677 -26.00 -7.69 19.01
CA SER A 677 -26.39 -6.54 18.19
C SER A 677 -25.17 -5.75 17.68
N LEU A 678 -24.14 -5.60 18.52
CA LEU A 678 -22.85 -5.01 18.14
C LEU A 678 -22.15 -5.82 17.05
N ASP A 679 -22.10 -7.15 17.21
CA ASP A 679 -21.54 -8.06 16.21
C ASP A 679 -22.31 -7.97 14.87
N LEU A 680 -23.63 -7.79 14.90
CA LEU A 680 -24.44 -7.58 13.68
C LEU A 680 -24.16 -6.23 13.02
N ALA A 681 -24.05 -5.16 13.81
CA ALA A 681 -23.71 -3.83 13.29
C ALA A 681 -22.33 -3.85 12.61
N GLN A 682 -21.33 -4.48 13.24
CA GLN A 682 -19.98 -4.62 12.69
C GLN A 682 -19.97 -5.45 11.39
N LYS A 683 -20.71 -6.57 11.34
CA LYS A 683 -20.87 -7.36 10.09
C LYS A 683 -21.51 -6.57 8.95
N LYS A 684 -22.46 -5.67 9.25
CA LYS A 684 -23.04 -4.78 8.23
C LYS A 684 -22.00 -3.81 7.67
N VAL A 685 -21.15 -3.25 8.53
CA VAL A 685 -20.03 -2.39 8.12
C VAL A 685 -19.04 -3.14 7.24
N GLU A 686 -18.66 -4.36 7.64
CA GLU A 686 -17.78 -5.22 6.86
C GLU A 686 -18.36 -5.53 5.47
N SER A 687 -19.65 -5.92 5.41
CA SER A 687 -20.34 -6.17 4.13
C SER A 687 -20.39 -4.92 3.25
N TYR A 688 -20.70 -3.75 3.84
CA TYR A 688 -20.75 -2.50 3.11
C TYR A 688 -19.41 -2.15 2.45
N PHE A 689 -18.30 -2.27 3.18
CA PHE A 689 -16.97 -2.04 2.61
C PHE A 689 -16.53 -3.14 1.63
N TYR A 690 -16.95 -4.38 1.85
CA TYR A 690 -16.74 -5.47 0.89
C TYR A 690 -17.41 -5.15 -0.45
N ASP A 691 -18.67 -4.69 -0.44
CA ASP A 691 -19.41 -4.35 -1.66
C ASP A 691 -18.75 -3.18 -2.42
N ILE A 692 -18.27 -2.15 -1.71
CA ILE A 692 -17.50 -1.05 -2.31
C ILE A 692 -16.23 -1.58 -2.98
N ARG A 693 -15.46 -2.43 -2.30
CA ARG A 693 -14.23 -3.01 -2.86
C ARG A 693 -14.52 -3.89 -4.07
N LYS A 694 -15.57 -4.72 -3.99
CA LYS A 694 -16.01 -5.58 -5.08
C LYS A 694 -16.36 -4.75 -6.32
N GLN A 695 -17.14 -3.69 -6.17
CA GLN A 695 -17.48 -2.79 -7.26
C GLN A 695 -16.23 -2.12 -7.86
N LEU A 696 -15.30 -1.66 -7.03
CA LEU A 696 -14.03 -1.06 -7.48
C LEU A 696 -13.23 -2.05 -8.35
N ILE A 697 -13.16 -3.32 -7.95
CA ILE A 697 -12.46 -4.37 -8.69
C ILE A 697 -13.13 -4.68 -10.02
N GLU A 698 -14.46 -4.78 -10.06
CA GLU A 698 -15.20 -5.05 -11.30
C GLU A 698 -14.96 -3.98 -12.37
N TYR A 699 -14.86 -2.70 -11.97
CA TYR A 699 -14.48 -1.62 -12.88
C TYR A 699 -12.98 -1.65 -13.25
N ASP A 700 -12.10 -1.91 -12.28
CA ASP A 700 -10.65 -1.96 -12.54
C ASP A 700 -10.24 -3.18 -13.37
N GLU A 701 -10.99 -4.28 -13.37
CA GLU A 701 -10.72 -5.46 -14.21
C GLU A 701 -10.67 -5.09 -15.70
N VAL A 702 -11.60 -4.23 -16.14
CA VAL A 702 -11.65 -3.72 -17.52
C VAL A 702 -10.40 -2.91 -17.83
N LEU A 703 -10.04 -1.98 -16.92
CA LEU A 703 -8.84 -1.18 -17.04
C LEU A 703 -7.57 -2.02 -16.99
N SER A 704 -7.55 -3.09 -16.18
CA SER A 704 -6.42 -3.99 -16.02
C SER A 704 -6.11 -4.75 -17.30
N ASN A 705 -7.14 -5.30 -17.97
CA ASN A 705 -6.98 -5.97 -19.26
C ASN A 705 -6.45 -5.00 -20.33
N GLN A 706 -6.99 -3.78 -20.39
CA GLN A 706 -6.51 -2.74 -21.31
C GLN A 706 -5.08 -2.32 -20.99
N ARG A 707 -4.75 -2.15 -19.70
CA ARG A 707 -3.42 -1.79 -19.20
C ARG A 707 -2.39 -2.86 -19.56
N GLN A 708 -2.71 -4.13 -19.37
CA GLN A 708 -1.82 -5.24 -19.72
C GLN A 708 -1.50 -5.26 -21.22
N ALA A 709 -2.51 -5.04 -22.08
CA ALA A 709 -2.29 -4.93 -23.52
C ALA A 709 -1.37 -3.76 -23.88
N MET A 710 -1.63 -2.57 -23.30
CA MET A 710 -0.80 -1.38 -23.56
C MET A 710 0.63 -1.53 -23.05
N TYR A 711 0.81 -2.07 -21.84
CA TYR A 711 2.14 -2.25 -21.26
C TYR A 711 2.92 -3.37 -21.95
N ALA A 712 2.26 -4.40 -22.47
CA ALA A 712 2.92 -5.42 -23.29
C ALA A 712 3.48 -4.82 -24.58
N GLU A 713 2.69 -4.03 -25.31
CA GLU A 713 3.15 -3.31 -26.50
C GLU A 713 4.26 -2.31 -26.16
N ARG A 714 4.09 -1.54 -25.08
CA ARG A 714 5.10 -0.59 -24.63
C ARG A 714 6.44 -1.25 -24.31
N ASN A 715 6.42 -2.37 -23.57
CA ASN A 715 7.64 -3.11 -23.21
C ASN A 715 8.30 -3.78 -24.42
N LYS A 716 7.50 -4.22 -25.39
CA LYS A 716 8.00 -4.70 -26.69
C LYS A 716 8.76 -3.60 -27.42
N ILE A 717 8.22 -2.38 -27.47
CA ILE A 717 8.86 -1.21 -28.09
C ILE A 717 10.12 -0.79 -27.32
N LEU A 718 10.05 -0.77 -25.99
CA LEU A 718 11.17 -0.36 -25.13
C LEU A 718 12.37 -1.30 -25.28
N SER A 719 12.14 -2.62 -25.32
CA SER A 719 13.20 -3.63 -25.48
C SER A 719 13.67 -3.85 -26.92
N SER A 720 12.91 -3.37 -27.92
CA SER A 720 13.26 -3.52 -29.32
C SER A 720 14.41 -2.59 -29.74
N ILE A 721 15.33 -3.14 -30.54
CA ILE A 721 16.43 -2.40 -31.16
C ILE A 721 15.95 -1.66 -32.42
N ASN A 722 14.97 -2.23 -33.12
CA ASN A 722 14.40 -1.67 -34.34
C ASN A 722 12.88 -1.70 -34.29
N CYS A 723 12.25 -0.53 -34.52
CA CYS A 723 10.81 -0.33 -34.49
C CYS A 723 10.18 -0.23 -35.89
N ARG A 724 10.97 -0.37 -36.97
CA ARG A 724 10.53 -0.24 -38.37
C ARG A 724 9.26 -1.00 -38.65
N ASP A 725 9.28 -2.29 -38.35
CA ASP A 725 8.21 -3.22 -38.74
C ASP A 725 6.89 -2.83 -38.06
N SER A 726 6.95 -2.45 -36.77
CA SER A 726 5.78 -1.96 -36.02
C SER A 726 5.18 -0.69 -36.63
N ILE A 727 6.03 0.20 -37.14
CA ILE A 727 5.58 1.43 -37.79
C ILE A 727 4.96 1.15 -39.14
N ILE A 728 5.61 0.32 -39.97
CA ILE A 728 5.06 -0.08 -41.26
C ILE A 728 3.69 -0.71 -41.05
N GLU A 729 3.54 -1.61 -40.07
CA GLU A 729 2.25 -2.21 -39.70
C GLU A 729 1.21 -1.13 -39.32
N TYR A 730 1.59 -0.15 -38.50
CA TYR A 730 0.69 0.95 -38.13
C TYR A 730 0.26 1.80 -39.33
N VAL A 731 1.18 2.07 -40.26
CA VAL A 731 0.90 2.82 -41.49
C VAL A 731 -0.02 2.01 -42.40
N GLU A 732 0.28 0.73 -42.62
CA GLU A 732 -0.51 -0.15 -43.47
C GLU A 732 -1.95 -0.25 -42.98
N ILE A 733 -2.18 -0.48 -41.68
CA ILE A 733 -3.52 -0.56 -41.13
C ILE A 733 -4.25 0.79 -41.24
N THR A 734 -3.57 1.90 -40.92
CA THR A 734 -4.17 3.23 -40.97
C THR A 734 -4.60 3.61 -42.39
N ILE A 735 -3.73 3.34 -43.37
CA ILE A 735 -4.01 3.61 -44.78
C ILE A 735 -5.09 2.66 -45.30
N PHE A 736 -5.06 1.37 -44.91
CA PHE A 736 -6.11 0.41 -45.25
C PHE A 736 -7.49 0.88 -44.76
N GLU A 737 -7.62 1.31 -43.50
CA GLU A 737 -8.88 1.84 -42.95
C GLU A 737 -9.38 3.09 -43.69
N LEU A 738 -8.47 3.96 -44.15
CA LEU A 738 -8.81 5.16 -44.93
C LEU A 738 -9.20 4.81 -46.38
N VAL A 739 -8.50 3.87 -47.00
CA VAL A 739 -8.79 3.38 -48.36
C VAL A 739 -10.12 2.63 -48.39
N ASP A 740 -10.40 1.79 -47.39
CA ASP A 740 -11.67 1.07 -47.29
C ASP A 740 -12.86 2.03 -47.13
N LYS A 741 -12.73 3.06 -46.29
CA LYS A 741 -13.70 4.17 -46.22
C LYS A 741 -13.86 4.87 -47.57
N TYR A 742 -12.76 5.15 -48.27
CA TYR A 742 -12.79 5.76 -49.60
C TYR A 742 -13.52 4.89 -50.64
N LEU A 743 -13.36 3.57 -50.58
CA LEU A 743 -14.06 2.61 -51.44
C LEU A 743 -15.56 2.53 -51.12
N LEU A 744 -15.94 2.59 -49.85
CA LEU A 744 -17.35 2.57 -49.41
C LEU A 744 -18.14 3.81 -49.87
N TYR A 745 -17.50 4.98 -50.00
CA TYR A 745 -18.15 6.22 -50.45
C TYR A 745 -18.45 6.22 -51.96
N ASN A 746 -19.32 5.35 -52.46
CA ASN A 746 -19.60 5.25 -53.91
C ASN A 746 -20.27 6.49 -54.55
N HIS A 747 -20.94 7.35 -53.77
CA HIS A 747 -21.78 8.43 -54.32
C HIS A 747 -21.33 9.87 -54.06
N ASN A 748 -20.40 10.14 -53.13
CA ASN A 748 -19.98 11.51 -52.77
C ASN A 748 -18.54 11.85 -53.24
N LYS A 749 -18.42 12.50 -54.40
CA LYS A 749 -17.12 12.95 -54.97
C LYS A 749 -16.31 13.86 -54.04
N ASN A 750 -16.96 14.75 -53.29
CA ASN A 750 -16.28 15.69 -52.39
C ASN A 750 -15.61 14.98 -51.20
N ASN A 751 -16.27 13.96 -50.63
CA ASN A 751 -15.72 13.19 -49.51
C ASN A 751 -14.57 12.28 -49.97
N LYS A 752 -14.64 11.73 -51.19
CA LYS A 752 -13.53 10.99 -51.81
C LYS A 752 -12.28 11.86 -51.98
N LEU A 753 -12.46 13.09 -52.47
CA LEU A 753 -11.37 14.04 -52.66
C LEU A 753 -10.75 14.50 -51.33
N SER A 754 -11.54 14.73 -50.29
CA SER A 754 -11.00 15.08 -48.97
C SER A 754 -10.21 13.93 -48.35
N LEU A 755 -10.72 12.69 -48.45
CA LEU A 755 -10.02 11.49 -47.98
C LEU A 755 -8.69 11.26 -48.70
N LEU A 756 -8.65 11.41 -50.03
CA LEU A 756 -7.41 11.32 -50.81
C LEU A 756 -6.40 12.39 -50.37
N LYS A 757 -6.84 13.63 -50.18
CA LYS A 757 -5.98 14.71 -49.65
C LYS A 757 -5.44 14.37 -48.27
N THR A 758 -6.26 13.78 -47.38
CA THR A 758 -5.77 13.36 -46.06
C THR A 758 -4.73 12.24 -46.15
N ILE A 759 -4.92 11.25 -47.03
CA ILE A 759 -3.97 10.17 -47.25
C ILE A 759 -2.64 10.73 -47.78
N PHE A 760 -2.70 11.63 -48.77
CA PHE A 760 -1.49 12.24 -49.33
C PHE A 760 -0.75 13.12 -48.32
N ASN A 761 -1.47 13.87 -47.48
CA ASN A 761 -0.87 14.65 -46.40
C ASN A 761 -0.21 13.75 -45.34
N ILE A 762 -0.79 12.59 -45.03
CA ILE A 762 -0.19 11.64 -44.08
C ILE A 762 1.12 11.07 -44.64
N LEU A 763 1.14 10.68 -45.92
CA LEU A 763 2.31 10.09 -46.58
C LEU A 763 3.32 11.12 -47.10
N ASN A 764 3.07 12.41 -46.86
CA ASN A 764 3.87 13.54 -47.35
C ASN A 764 4.12 13.50 -48.87
N ILE A 765 3.10 13.09 -49.63
CA ILE A 765 3.16 13.00 -51.09
C ILE A 765 2.80 14.35 -51.69
N VAL A 766 3.59 14.84 -52.64
CA VAL A 766 3.21 16.00 -53.47
C VAL A 766 2.16 15.52 -54.48
N TYR A 767 0.95 16.09 -54.41
CA TYR A 767 -0.16 15.69 -55.29
C TYR A 767 -0.69 16.84 -56.13
N ASP A 768 -0.91 16.56 -57.41
CA ASP A 768 -1.62 17.42 -58.35
C ASP A 768 -3.04 16.88 -58.63
N TYR A 769 -3.89 17.72 -59.23
CA TYR A 769 -5.28 17.37 -59.56
C TYR A 769 -5.38 16.14 -60.49
N ASP A 770 -4.37 15.94 -61.34
CA ASP A 770 -4.27 14.80 -62.24
C ASP A 770 -4.08 13.48 -61.50
N LEU A 771 -3.29 13.46 -60.43
CA LEU A 771 -3.05 12.27 -59.60
C LEU A 771 -4.33 11.81 -58.90
N CYS A 772 -5.16 12.77 -58.45
CA CYS A 772 -6.47 12.49 -57.87
C CYS A 772 -7.45 11.89 -58.91
N SER A 773 -7.38 12.33 -60.17
CA SER A 773 -8.24 11.81 -61.24
C SER A 773 -7.85 10.41 -61.69
N ILE A 774 -6.54 10.11 -61.75
CA ILE A 774 -6.00 8.79 -62.08
C ILE A 774 -6.44 7.75 -61.04
N ILE A 775 -6.35 8.08 -59.76
CA ILE A 775 -6.73 7.15 -58.67
C ILE A 775 -8.24 6.85 -58.70
N ASN A 776 -9.08 7.83 -59.01
CA ASN A 776 -10.53 7.60 -59.16
C ASN A 776 -10.88 6.64 -60.31
N ASN A 777 -10.01 6.48 -61.31
CA ASN A 777 -10.22 5.62 -62.47
C ASN A 777 -9.62 4.20 -62.31
N LEU A 778 -8.89 3.93 -61.22
CA LEU A 778 -8.29 2.63 -60.95
C LEU A 778 -9.30 1.65 -60.34
N SER A 779 -9.08 0.35 -60.56
CA SER A 779 -9.81 -0.70 -59.84
C SER A 779 -9.42 -0.71 -58.37
N SER A 780 -10.33 -1.16 -57.50
CA SER A 780 -10.13 -1.21 -56.04
C SER A 780 -8.83 -1.91 -55.65
N GLU A 781 -8.52 -3.05 -56.26
CA GLU A 781 -7.26 -3.79 -56.03
C GLU A 781 -6.01 -2.97 -56.39
N LYS A 782 -6.05 -2.22 -57.50
CA LYS A 782 -4.93 -1.38 -57.95
C LYS A 782 -4.72 -0.16 -57.05
N VAL A 783 -5.80 0.39 -56.49
CA VAL A 783 -5.72 1.48 -55.52
C VAL A 783 -5.01 1.01 -54.25
N CYS A 784 -5.38 -0.16 -53.72
CA CYS A 784 -4.69 -0.74 -52.56
C CYS A 784 -3.20 -0.98 -52.87
N SER A 785 -2.87 -1.65 -53.97
CA SER A 785 -1.47 -1.93 -54.32
C SER A 785 -0.65 -0.66 -54.52
N PHE A 786 -1.25 0.39 -55.09
CA PHE A 786 -0.60 1.68 -55.25
C PHE A 786 -0.20 2.27 -53.90
N PHE A 787 -1.13 2.36 -52.95
CA PHE A 787 -0.82 2.93 -51.64
C PHE A 787 0.17 2.08 -50.84
N TYR A 788 0.10 0.74 -50.91
CA TYR A 788 1.11 -0.12 -50.28
C TYR A 788 2.53 0.13 -50.81
N GLN A 789 2.68 0.28 -52.13
CA GLN A 789 3.98 0.62 -52.72
C GLN A 789 4.45 2.02 -52.32
N GLN A 790 3.53 2.99 -52.28
CA GLN A 790 3.85 4.35 -51.87
C GLN A 790 4.27 4.46 -50.39
N ILE A 791 3.70 3.65 -49.49
CA ILE A 791 4.13 3.59 -48.09
C ILE A 791 5.63 3.27 -47.99
N GLY A 792 6.08 2.22 -48.69
CA GLY A 792 7.48 1.83 -48.69
C GLY A 792 8.39 2.93 -49.22
N ILE A 793 8.02 3.55 -50.35
CA ILE A 793 8.79 4.63 -50.99
C ILE A 793 8.89 5.86 -50.07
N SER A 794 7.77 6.34 -49.53
CA SER A 794 7.75 7.49 -48.63
C SER A 794 8.59 7.25 -47.39
N TYR A 795 8.55 6.03 -46.84
CA TYR A 795 9.30 5.70 -45.63
C TYR A 795 10.81 5.64 -45.92
N ASP A 796 11.21 4.97 -47.01
CA ASP A 796 12.62 4.90 -47.40
C ASP A 796 13.20 6.30 -47.70
N LEU A 797 12.42 7.18 -48.33
CA LEU A 797 12.83 8.57 -48.56
C LEU A 797 13.03 9.35 -47.25
N GLN A 798 12.12 9.16 -46.29
CA GLN A 798 12.22 9.80 -44.98
C GLN A 798 13.42 9.25 -44.18
N GLU A 799 13.68 7.94 -44.25
CA GLU A 799 14.85 7.31 -43.64
C GLU A 799 16.15 7.88 -44.24
N ILE A 800 16.23 8.01 -45.57
CA ILE A 800 17.39 8.64 -46.24
C ILE A 800 17.55 10.11 -45.82
N TYR A 801 16.45 10.87 -45.70
CA TYR A 801 16.50 12.26 -45.28
C TYR A 801 17.04 12.41 -43.86
N MET A 802 16.53 11.62 -42.91
CA MET A 802 16.95 11.69 -41.51
C MET A 802 18.38 11.20 -41.31
N ASN A 803 18.79 10.14 -42.01
CA ASN A 803 20.18 9.66 -41.96
C ASN A 803 21.20 10.66 -42.53
N LYS A 804 20.78 11.64 -43.34
CA LYS A 804 21.67 12.75 -43.77
C LYS A 804 21.94 13.75 -42.64
N ILE A 805 21.04 13.86 -41.65
CA ILE A 805 21.21 14.75 -40.51
C ILE A 805 22.13 14.07 -39.49
N GLU A 806 21.75 12.87 -39.06
CA GLU A 806 22.51 12.06 -38.12
C GLU A 806 22.20 10.57 -38.35
N GLU A 807 23.22 9.72 -38.34
CA GLU A 807 23.09 8.29 -38.61
C GLU A 807 22.31 7.61 -37.48
N GLY A 808 21.21 6.92 -37.82
CA GLY A 808 20.38 6.21 -36.83
C GLY A 808 19.34 7.06 -36.11
N LEU A 809 19.28 8.38 -36.37
CA LEU A 809 18.31 9.30 -35.77
C LEU A 809 16.85 8.84 -35.96
N ILE A 810 16.53 8.31 -37.14
CA ILE A 810 15.19 7.79 -37.41
C ILE A 810 14.78 6.74 -36.38
N ARG A 811 15.68 5.82 -36.00
CA ARG A 811 15.38 4.72 -35.05
C ARG A 811 15.07 5.25 -33.66
N GLU A 812 15.79 6.28 -33.22
CA GLU A 812 15.51 6.94 -31.94
C GLU A 812 14.17 7.69 -31.98
N MET A 813 13.89 8.40 -33.08
CA MET A 813 12.63 9.12 -33.27
C MET A 813 11.42 8.18 -33.31
N GLU A 814 11.54 7.05 -34.01
CA GLU A 814 10.52 6.00 -34.08
C GLU A 814 10.12 5.53 -32.68
N LYS A 815 11.12 5.15 -31.88
CA LYS A 815 10.92 4.69 -30.51
C LYS A 815 10.32 5.80 -29.65
N TYR A 816 10.84 7.02 -29.75
CA TYR A 816 10.36 8.17 -29.01
C TYR A 816 8.88 8.49 -29.32
N TYR A 817 8.50 8.58 -30.60
CA TYR A 817 7.12 8.90 -30.99
C TYR A 817 6.14 7.81 -30.61
N LEU A 818 6.51 6.53 -30.78
CA LEU A 818 5.69 5.42 -30.34
C LEU A 818 5.40 5.50 -28.84
N LEU A 819 6.44 5.59 -28.01
CA LEU A 819 6.29 5.66 -26.55
C LEU A 819 5.52 6.91 -26.12
N GLN A 820 5.87 8.09 -26.64
CA GLN A 820 5.24 9.35 -26.28
C GLN A 820 3.75 9.38 -26.63
N GLN A 821 3.37 8.89 -27.83
CA GLN A 821 1.96 8.89 -28.24
C GLN A 821 1.15 7.81 -27.52
N ILE A 822 1.75 6.64 -27.24
CA ILE A 822 1.14 5.62 -26.39
C ILE A 822 0.84 6.20 -25.01
N ASP A 823 1.83 6.83 -24.37
CA ASP A 823 1.70 7.36 -23.00
C ASP A 823 0.65 8.50 -22.95
N ASN A 824 0.67 9.42 -23.92
CA ASN A 824 -0.33 10.50 -24.03
C ASN A 824 -1.75 9.97 -24.32
N GLY A 825 -1.87 9.00 -25.24
CA GLY A 825 -3.12 8.33 -25.56
C GLY A 825 -3.71 7.63 -24.34
N TRP A 826 -2.86 6.87 -23.62
CA TRP A 826 -3.23 6.16 -22.40
C TRP A 826 -3.65 7.12 -21.28
N GLN A 827 -2.92 8.21 -21.06
CA GLN A 827 -3.28 9.22 -20.07
C GLN A 827 -4.67 9.81 -20.34
N LYS A 828 -4.93 10.24 -21.58
CA LYS A 828 -6.26 10.75 -21.99
C LYS A 828 -7.35 9.69 -21.83
N HIS A 829 -7.02 8.42 -22.08
CA HIS A 829 -7.94 7.31 -21.89
C HIS A 829 -8.27 7.10 -20.42
N LEU A 830 -7.30 7.14 -19.50
CA LEU A 830 -7.55 7.06 -18.06
C LEU A 830 -8.48 8.19 -17.57
N GLU A 831 -8.31 9.41 -18.09
CA GLU A 831 -9.20 10.54 -17.81
C GLU A 831 -10.63 10.27 -18.28
N ARG A 832 -10.78 9.81 -19.54
CA ARG A 832 -12.09 9.45 -20.11
C ARG A 832 -12.75 8.30 -19.35
N MET A 833 -11.97 7.33 -18.90
CA MET A 833 -12.46 6.18 -18.12
C MET A 833 -12.91 6.57 -16.72
N ALA A 834 -12.23 7.52 -16.08
CA ALA A 834 -12.68 8.09 -14.81
C ALA A 834 -14.02 8.83 -14.98
N CYS A 835 -14.11 9.69 -16.02
CA CYS A 835 -15.36 10.38 -16.36
C CYS A 835 -16.48 9.39 -16.68
N LEU A 836 -16.22 8.37 -17.50
CA LEU A 836 -17.19 7.34 -17.85
C LEU A 836 -17.74 6.61 -16.61
N ARG A 837 -16.87 6.25 -15.67
CA ARG A 837 -17.28 5.58 -14.42
C ARG A 837 -18.23 6.46 -13.61
N ASP A 838 -17.92 7.74 -13.49
CA ASP A 838 -18.72 8.68 -12.71
C ASP A 838 -20.07 8.96 -13.42
N LEU A 839 -20.06 9.07 -14.75
CA LEU A 839 -21.27 9.31 -15.56
C LEU A 839 -22.22 8.11 -15.61
N ILE A 840 -21.71 6.88 -15.63
CA ILE A 840 -22.56 5.68 -15.74
C ILE A 840 -23.44 5.48 -14.50
N ASN A 841 -22.96 5.87 -13.32
CA ASN A 841 -23.77 5.86 -12.11
C ASN A 841 -24.94 6.86 -12.18
N LEU A 842 -24.79 7.94 -12.96
CA LEU A 842 -25.80 8.98 -13.17
C LEU A 842 -26.75 8.64 -14.32
N ARG A 843 -26.25 7.92 -15.33
CA ARG A 843 -26.99 7.47 -16.52
C ARG A 843 -27.81 6.19 -16.28
N GLY A 844 -28.25 5.94 -15.04
CA GLY A 844 -29.10 4.80 -14.70
C GLY A 844 -30.47 4.85 -15.42
N TYR A 845 -30.48 4.67 -16.74
CA TYR A 845 -31.65 4.47 -17.56
C TYR A 845 -32.15 3.05 -17.32
N ALA A 846 -33.47 2.95 -17.18
CA ALA A 846 -34.23 1.75 -16.82
C ALA A 846 -33.65 0.41 -17.33
N GLN A 847 -33.40 -0.50 -16.38
CA GLN A 847 -33.24 -1.96 -16.57
C GLN A 847 -31.91 -2.51 -17.12
N GLN A 848 -30.90 -1.71 -17.45
CA GLN A 848 -29.57 -2.23 -17.84
C GLN A 848 -28.57 -2.17 -16.69
N ASP A 849 -27.72 -3.20 -16.58
CA ASP A 849 -26.66 -3.27 -15.58
C ASP A 849 -25.53 -2.26 -15.92
N PRO A 850 -25.24 -1.28 -15.04
CA PRO A 850 -24.23 -0.24 -15.27
C PRO A 850 -22.84 -0.78 -15.63
N LEU A 851 -22.46 -1.94 -15.08
CA LEU A 851 -21.16 -2.55 -15.35
C LEU A 851 -21.06 -3.04 -16.81
N THR A 852 -22.15 -3.56 -17.36
CA THR A 852 -22.19 -4.04 -18.75
C THR A 852 -22.09 -2.88 -19.74
N GLU A 853 -22.76 -1.77 -19.47
CA GLU A 853 -22.63 -0.54 -20.26
C GLU A 853 -21.21 0.03 -20.16
N TYR A 854 -20.62 0.03 -18.97
CA TYR A 854 -19.24 0.45 -18.75
C TYR A 854 -18.28 -0.38 -19.59
N LYS A 855 -18.40 -1.72 -19.57
CA LYS A 855 -17.55 -2.63 -20.36
C LYS A 855 -17.61 -2.32 -21.86
N ARG A 856 -18.81 -2.11 -22.42
CA ARG A 856 -18.99 -1.79 -23.85
C ARG A 856 -18.40 -0.43 -24.21
N SER A 857 -18.74 0.59 -23.45
CA SER A 857 -18.26 1.96 -23.67
C SER A 857 -16.74 2.05 -23.49
N ALA A 858 -16.19 1.41 -22.46
CA ALA A 858 -14.76 1.31 -22.21
C ALA A 858 -13.99 0.64 -23.36
N PHE A 859 -14.54 -0.43 -23.94
CA PHE A 859 -13.92 -1.10 -25.09
C PHE A 859 -13.91 -0.19 -26.32
N SER A 860 -15.02 0.51 -26.60
CA SER A 860 -15.07 1.46 -27.72
C SER A 860 -14.07 2.61 -27.56
N LEU A 861 -13.94 3.18 -26.36
CA LEU A 861 -12.94 4.20 -26.04
C LEU A 861 -11.51 3.68 -26.23
N PHE A 862 -11.25 2.44 -25.84
CA PHE A 862 -9.94 1.81 -26.00
C PHE A 862 -9.57 1.65 -27.48
N VAL A 863 -10.49 1.16 -28.33
CA VAL A 863 -10.26 1.04 -29.77
C VAL A 863 -10.02 2.42 -30.42
N LEU A 864 -10.79 3.43 -30.00
CA LEU A 864 -10.59 4.82 -30.46
C LEU A 864 -9.22 5.36 -30.04
N MET A 865 -8.78 5.08 -28.83
CA MET A 865 -7.46 5.46 -28.34
C MET A 865 -6.35 4.80 -29.16
N VAL A 866 -6.41 3.47 -29.37
CA VAL A 866 -5.41 2.75 -30.19
C VAL A 866 -5.37 3.32 -31.61
N SER A 867 -6.53 3.58 -32.21
CA SER A 867 -6.62 4.17 -33.54
C SER A 867 -6.00 5.57 -33.59
N TYR A 868 -6.26 6.40 -32.58
CA TYR A 868 -5.66 7.73 -32.43
C TYR A 868 -4.14 7.67 -32.31
N VAL A 869 -3.61 6.75 -31.50
CA VAL A 869 -2.16 6.56 -31.33
C VAL A 869 -1.53 6.19 -32.66
N ARG A 870 -2.05 5.18 -33.36
CA ARG A 870 -1.55 4.76 -34.68
C ARG A 870 -1.52 5.92 -35.66
N GLN A 871 -2.65 6.59 -35.87
CA GLN A 871 -2.78 7.71 -36.81
C GLN A 871 -1.82 8.87 -36.49
N THR A 872 -1.63 9.18 -35.21
CA THR A 872 -0.76 10.27 -34.78
C THR A 872 0.72 9.91 -35.00
N VAL A 873 1.11 8.67 -34.66
CA VAL A 873 2.48 8.18 -34.91
C VAL A 873 2.78 8.18 -36.40
N THR A 874 1.87 7.65 -37.23
CA THR A 874 2.05 7.63 -38.69
C THR A 874 2.22 9.04 -39.24
N PHE A 875 1.40 9.99 -38.79
CA PHE A 875 1.49 11.37 -39.24
C PHE A 875 2.81 12.03 -38.83
N LEU A 876 3.25 11.82 -37.58
CA LEU A 876 4.49 12.42 -37.07
C LEU A 876 5.71 11.91 -37.82
N ILE A 877 5.81 10.60 -38.09
CA ILE A 877 7.00 10.02 -38.74
C ILE A 877 7.22 10.57 -40.15
N PHE A 878 6.16 10.74 -40.95
CA PHE A 878 6.29 11.23 -42.32
C PHE A 878 6.39 12.75 -42.44
N ASN A 879 5.93 13.50 -41.44
CA ASN A 879 5.86 14.96 -41.48
C ASN A 879 6.85 15.66 -40.53
N THR A 880 7.72 14.91 -39.86
CA THR A 880 8.86 15.46 -39.16
C THR A 880 9.85 16.07 -40.15
N LYS A 881 10.27 17.29 -39.85
CA LYS A 881 11.20 18.08 -40.66
C LYS A 881 12.44 18.40 -39.87
#